data_AF-A0A9P8E802-F1
#
_entry.id   AF-A0A9P8E802-F1
#
_cell.length_a   1.000
_cell.length_b   1.000
_cell.length_c   1.000
_cell.angle_alpha   90.00
_cell.angle_beta   90.00
_cell.angle_gamma   90.00
#
_symmetry.space_group_name_H-M   'P 1'
#
loop_
_entity.id
_entity.type
_entity.pdbx_description
1 polymer ?
#
loop_
_entity_poly.entity_id
_entity_poly.type
_entity_poly.pdbx_seq_one_letter_code
_entity_poly.pdbx_strand_id
1 'polypeptide(L)'
;MATRIRNSSVAAFLKALIRLFCDVAFFWHMRLWAWWTRPSQKDIQLECLNSARYYEEWEAAAFALDELFGNDLWFENPSSKHYDYRLIHSRLQYILEAREDDDILGLVNLLRSGLVRNLGNITAPRLYNRAYAGTKLLIEDYITQVALAVEYVTAYPTSPMYDTSLTNQAKLDLLHDTRQALGRSVLVLQGGSIFGLCHIGVVKALHLRGLLPRIISGTATGALMAALVGVHNEDELLKFLSGEGIDLTAFATRSDQMAKNSDSGFVQHGWISTWFRRAKRFVTEGYLLDSRVLEECVRANVGDLTFMEAYQRTKRVLNITVAPMGNGMPNLLNYLTAPNVLIWSAALASNASDVLYSPLTMKCKDESGNIVPWASTHPINPRPTTPSGYASERDSPLTRIAELFNANHFIVSQARPYIAPFLRSDLHSPKPGYKGRSSLTNSLIKVMVMEVQHRLHQLDSLGYLPAQIRRFLLDENIPGASLTLVPEVKFTDFFRLLENPTRQSVEYWISRGEKMVWPAVDALKLKWHHFQHSLHARSLYDLKTFDEASKGPLEAIKLIFRLRRVSFVAWFGGTVVAAAVFMEVFGQQVLGFVNKSVVVEGSMAQFPVTQHLSPQNSWYLDYTMMSGLQELLLAAIFKGDATPAFECSTANCTWPSSATLGICSQCVDVTQNSTGSCEGDSKYLDCSYEVPGFGTLGGTVQPGGPMPLINTTTMDGVYDATPSFYNFSTLVVAESTNWTAKLTTCELSWCAWTFDNATSKGTALNLGATKQYPLQLTGTWDITNGTFDDTQSVCTTIGDYPAGLNNTFTISQGKEYFLKYAVRLILKAGYQGADFYTQLTLATSSLDYTDTAAMSSNLAAFMTNALRTQDGMQAVGTAWQSITFIHVRWVWLSLPAALVLAAGVLLFSTIIQSRRHDTVLWKTSLLAFLFCSTHTWKIDSTTHEDKIRSLSAMEMASKRMEAKLERDEQGRYQLVQI
;
A
#
# COMPACT_ATOMS: atom_id res chain seq x y z
N MET A 1 32.88 20.05 -98.23
CA MET A 1 32.28 18.82 -97.66
C MET A 1 33.08 18.20 -96.49
N ALA A 2 34.26 18.73 -96.12
CA ALA A 2 35.12 18.16 -95.06
C ALA A 2 34.86 18.68 -93.62
N THR A 3 34.07 19.74 -93.44
CA THR A 3 33.83 20.36 -92.11
C THR A 3 32.59 19.84 -91.39
N ARG A 4 31.70 19.09 -92.08
CA ARG A 4 30.43 18.59 -91.50
C ARG A 4 30.53 17.20 -90.86
N ILE A 5 31.61 16.46 -91.14
CA ILE A 5 31.85 15.09 -90.61
C ILE A 5 32.60 15.13 -89.27
N ARG A 6 33.34 16.22 -88.95
CA ARG A 6 34.09 16.34 -87.68
C ARG A 6 33.23 16.71 -86.48
N ASN A 7 32.09 17.38 -86.68
CA ASN A 7 31.21 17.80 -85.58
C ASN A 7 30.30 16.67 -85.07
N SER A 8 30.00 15.65 -85.89
CA SER A 8 29.21 14.50 -85.44
C SER A 8 30.03 13.51 -84.61
N SER A 9 31.32 13.33 -84.92
CA SER A 9 32.23 12.47 -84.15
C SER A 9 32.57 13.07 -82.78
N VAL A 10 32.78 14.38 -82.70
CA VAL A 10 33.03 15.08 -81.43
C VAL A 10 31.78 15.06 -80.54
N ALA A 11 30.58 15.27 -81.12
CA ALA A 11 29.33 15.19 -80.35
C ALA A 11 29.01 13.76 -79.89
N ALA A 12 29.32 12.73 -80.69
CA ALA A 12 29.19 11.34 -80.30
C ALA A 12 30.19 10.94 -79.21
N PHE A 13 31.43 11.41 -79.31
CA PHE A 13 32.46 11.20 -78.28
C PHE A 13 32.08 11.88 -76.97
N LEU A 14 31.59 13.13 -77.01
CA LEU A 14 31.12 13.85 -75.82
C LEU A 14 29.94 13.14 -75.16
N LYS A 15 28.98 12.65 -75.97
CA LYS A 15 27.85 11.83 -75.45
C LYS A 15 28.32 10.54 -74.80
N ALA A 16 29.28 9.84 -75.39
CA ALA A 16 29.84 8.62 -74.81
C ALA A 16 30.58 8.90 -73.49
N LEU A 17 31.32 10.01 -73.42
CA LEU A 17 32.08 10.44 -72.24
C LEU A 17 31.15 10.87 -71.09
N ILE A 18 30.06 11.59 -71.41
CA ILE A 18 29.00 11.92 -70.46
C ILE A 18 28.30 10.65 -69.96
N ARG A 19 28.00 9.69 -70.86
CA ARG A 19 27.35 8.43 -70.49
C ARG A 19 28.23 7.58 -69.56
N LEU A 20 29.53 7.47 -69.87
CA LEU A 20 30.51 6.81 -69.02
C LEU A 20 30.61 7.48 -67.64
N PHE A 21 30.63 8.83 -67.58
CA PHE A 21 30.65 9.54 -66.32
C PHE A 21 29.37 9.31 -65.50
N CYS A 22 28.20 9.33 -66.14
CA CYS A 22 26.93 9.01 -65.48
C CYS A 22 26.88 7.57 -64.97
N ASP A 23 27.37 6.59 -65.74
CA ASP A 23 27.38 5.18 -65.35
C ASP A 23 28.35 4.94 -64.17
N VAL A 24 29.52 5.57 -64.18
CA VAL A 24 30.49 5.51 -63.07
C VAL A 24 29.92 6.22 -61.83
N ALA A 25 29.30 7.39 -61.98
CA ALA A 25 28.67 8.11 -60.89
C ALA A 25 27.51 7.32 -60.29
N PHE A 26 26.67 6.69 -61.12
CA PHE A 26 25.57 5.83 -60.68
C PHE A 26 26.08 4.57 -59.97
N PHE A 27 27.13 3.93 -60.49
CA PHE A 27 27.77 2.78 -59.84
C PHE A 27 28.31 3.14 -58.45
N TRP A 28 29.04 4.25 -58.32
CA TRP A 28 29.55 4.70 -57.03
C TRP A 28 28.44 5.19 -56.10
N HIS A 29 27.39 5.85 -56.62
CA HIS A 29 26.21 6.21 -55.85
C HIS A 29 25.51 4.97 -55.27
N MET A 30 25.26 3.95 -56.09
CA MET A 30 24.67 2.68 -55.65
C MET A 30 25.57 1.94 -54.66
N ARG A 31 26.89 1.95 -54.87
CA ARG A 31 27.85 1.30 -53.96
C ARG A 31 27.99 2.03 -52.63
N LEU A 32 27.94 3.37 -52.64
CA LEU A 32 27.97 4.20 -51.44
C LEU A 32 26.64 4.13 -50.68
N TRP A 33 25.52 4.09 -51.40
CA TRP A 33 24.20 3.83 -50.85
C TRP A 33 24.15 2.44 -50.20
N ALA A 34 24.57 1.39 -50.90
CA ALA A 34 24.65 0.03 -50.38
C ALA A 34 25.64 -0.09 -49.20
N TRP A 35 26.71 0.69 -49.17
CA TRP A 35 27.63 0.72 -48.03
C TRP A 35 27.02 1.45 -46.82
N TRP A 36 26.30 2.56 -47.05
CA TRP A 36 25.60 3.31 -46.01
C TRP A 36 24.42 2.51 -45.44
N THR A 37 23.66 1.81 -46.28
CA THR A 37 22.48 1.04 -45.87
C THR A 37 22.81 -0.38 -45.39
N ARG A 38 24.08 -0.80 -45.39
CA ARG A 38 24.48 -2.10 -44.83
C ARG A 38 24.12 -2.12 -43.34
N PRO A 39 23.21 -3.00 -42.91
CA PRO A 39 22.88 -3.13 -41.50
C PRO A 39 24.12 -3.58 -40.73
N SER A 40 24.31 -3.06 -39.51
CA SER A 40 25.39 -3.53 -38.66
C SER A 40 25.14 -4.99 -38.25
N GLN A 41 26.19 -5.74 -37.89
CA GLN A 41 26.02 -7.11 -37.38
C GLN A 41 25.06 -7.17 -36.19
N LYS A 42 25.00 -6.11 -35.38
CA LYS A 42 24.05 -5.97 -34.26
C LYS A 42 22.61 -5.84 -34.76
N ASP A 43 22.38 -5.05 -35.79
CA ASP A 43 21.05 -4.87 -36.37
C ASP A 43 20.55 -6.16 -37.01
N ILE A 44 21.45 -6.91 -37.68
CA ILE A 44 21.14 -8.24 -38.24
C ILE A 44 20.73 -9.21 -37.13
N GLN A 45 21.50 -9.30 -36.04
CA GLN A 45 21.18 -10.21 -34.95
C GLN A 45 19.90 -9.79 -34.20
N LEU A 46 19.61 -8.48 -34.08
CA LEU A 46 18.33 -7.99 -33.56
C LEU A 46 17.16 -8.33 -34.49
N GLU A 47 17.38 -8.29 -35.80
CA GLU A 47 16.37 -8.71 -36.78
C GLU A 47 16.13 -10.23 -36.69
N CYS A 48 17.18 -11.05 -36.59
CA CYS A 48 17.08 -12.48 -36.31
C CYS A 48 16.32 -12.77 -35.01
N LEU A 49 16.62 -12.06 -33.93
CA LEU A 49 15.94 -12.23 -32.64
C LEU A 49 14.44 -11.89 -32.73
N ASN A 50 14.07 -10.83 -33.46
CA ASN A 50 12.66 -10.44 -33.62
C ASN A 50 11.89 -11.36 -34.59
N SER A 51 12.57 -11.85 -35.63
CA SER A 51 11.98 -12.70 -36.69
C SER A 51 11.97 -14.18 -36.34
N ALA A 52 12.70 -14.61 -35.31
CA ALA A 52 12.76 -15.99 -34.83
C ALA A 52 11.36 -16.61 -34.68
N ARG A 53 11.21 -17.84 -35.17
CA ARG A 53 9.96 -18.62 -35.07
C ARG A 53 10.03 -19.64 -33.94
N TYR A 54 11.22 -20.16 -33.69
CA TYR A 54 11.49 -21.14 -32.65
C TYR A 54 12.37 -20.53 -31.56
N TYR A 55 12.28 -21.08 -30.35
CA TYR A 55 13.07 -20.58 -29.22
C TYR A 55 14.57 -20.80 -29.45
N GLU A 56 14.98 -21.88 -30.11
CA GLU A 56 16.39 -22.21 -30.38
C GLU A 56 17.05 -21.16 -31.28
N GLU A 57 16.32 -20.67 -32.29
CA GLU A 57 16.77 -19.56 -33.14
C GLU A 57 16.90 -18.26 -32.33
N TRP A 58 15.92 -18.02 -31.45
CA TRP A 58 15.91 -16.86 -30.58
C TRP A 58 17.06 -16.88 -29.56
N GLU A 59 17.32 -18.03 -28.94
CA GLU A 59 18.38 -18.28 -27.95
C GLU A 59 19.76 -18.11 -28.61
N ALA A 60 19.98 -18.67 -29.80
CA ALA A 60 21.21 -18.48 -30.55
C ALA A 60 21.47 -17.01 -30.92
N ALA A 61 20.44 -16.29 -31.36
CA ALA A 61 20.53 -14.86 -31.64
C ALA A 61 20.77 -14.02 -30.37
N ALA A 62 20.15 -14.41 -29.25
CA ALA A 62 20.34 -13.78 -27.94
C ALA A 62 21.79 -13.91 -27.44
N PHE A 63 22.37 -15.11 -27.48
CA PHE A 63 23.77 -15.33 -27.12
C PHE A 63 24.74 -14.54 -28.02
N ALA A 64 24.50 -14.55 -29.34
CA ALA A 64 25.31 -13.78 -30.27
C ALA A 64 25.22 -12.26 -30.00
N LEU A 65 24.05 -11.76 -29.59
CA LEU A 65 23.90 -10.36 -29.16
C LEU A 65 24.64 -10.07 -27.85
N ASP A 66 24.57 -10.98 -26.88
CA ASP A 66 25.26 -10.82 -25.60
C ASP A 66 26.78 -10.76 -25.78
N GLU A 67 27.36 -11.58 -26.66
CA GLU A 67 28.77 -11.51 -27.06
C GLU A 67 29.09 -10.16 -27.74
N LEU A 68 28.26 -9.72 -28.70
CA LEU A 68 28.45 -8.44 -29.40
C LEU A 68 28.29 -7.20 -28.50
N PHE A 69 27.60 -7.32 -27.38
CA PHE A 69 27.43 -6.26 -26.37
C PHE A 69 28.42 -6.36 -25.21
N GLY A 70 29.17 -7.45 -25.08
CA GLY A 70 30.08 -7.69 -23.96
C GLY A 70 29.36 -8.04 -22.65
N ASN A 71 28.15 -8.60 -22.75
CA ASN A 71 27.36 -9.04 -21.59
C ASN A 71 27.86 -10.38 -21.02
N ASP A 72 28.57 -11.17 -21.81
CA ASP A 72 29.33 -12.37 -21.44
C ASP A 72 30.31 -12.12 -20.27
N LEU A 73 31.03 -11.00 -20.26
CA LEU A 73 31.92 -10.63 -19.16
C LEU A 73 31.15 -10.40 -17.84
N TRP A 74 29.91 -9.93 -17.93
CA TRP A 74 29.05 -9.83 -16.77
C TRP A 74 28.55 -11.21 -16.33
N PHE A 75 28.24 -12.10 -17.25
CA PHE A 75 27.80 -13.46 -16.98
C PHE A 75 28.82 -14.24 -16.12
N GLU A 76 30.11 -14.17 -16.48
CA GLU A 76 31.20 -14.86 -15.77
C GLU A 76 31.49 -14.28 -14.38
N ASN A 77 31.30 -12.98 -14.18
CA ASN A 77 31.64 -12.34 -12.91
C ASN A 77 30.60 -12.69 -11.83
N PRO A 78 30.94 -13.43 -10.75
CA PRO A 78 29.98 -13.81 -9.73
C PRO A 78 29.51 -12.62 -8.88
N SER A 79 30.30 -11.55 -8.76
CA SER A 79 29.96 -10.43 -7.88
C SER A 79 28.75 -9.62 -8.39
N SER A 80 27.76 -9.43 -7.52
CA SER A 80 26.58 -8.60 -7.78
C SER A 80 25.97 -8.13 -6.46
N LYS A 81 25.31 -6.97 -6.48
CA LYS A 81 24.56 -6.45 -5.32
C LYS A 81 23.15 -7.06 -5.20
N HIS A 82 22.69 -7.75 -6.25
CA HIS A 82 21.31 -8.22 -6.32
C HIS A 82 21.10 -9.61 -5.73
N TYR A 83 22.17 -10.37 -5.47
CA TYR A 83 22.13 -11.68 -4.81
C TYR A 83 23.37 -11.89 -3.94
N ASP A 84 23.26 -12.73 -2.92
CA ASP A 84 24.38 -13.08 -2.05
C ASP A 84 25.23 -14.18 -2.69
N TYR A 85 26.16 -13.76 -3.53
CA TYR A 85 27.07 -14.66 -4.23
C TYR A 85 27.97 -15.46 -3.28
N ARG A 86 28.27 -14.96 -2.06
CA ARG A 86 29.13 -15.66 -1.11
C ARG A 86 28.40 -16.83 -0.48
N LEU A 87 27.13 -16.61 -0.09
CA LEU A 87 26.26 -17.66 0.41
C LEU A 87 26.08 -18.77 -0.63
N ILE A 88 25.77 -18.40 -1.88
CA ILE A 88 25.55 -19.37 -2.96
C ILE A 88 26.84 -20.14 -3.28
N HIS A 89 27.98 -19.45 -3.38
CA HIS A 89 29.27 -20.10 -3.62
C HIS A 89 29.65 -21.08 -2.51
N SER A 90 29.55 -20.66 -1.24
CA SER A 90 29.89 -21.54 -0.11
C SER A 90 28.99 -22.78 -0.10
N ARG A 91 27.70 -22.61 -0.41
CA ARG A 91 26.75 -23.73 -0.45
C ARG A 91 26.99 -24.67 -1.64
N LEU A 92 27.33 -24.12 -2.80
CA LEU A 92 27.75 -24.90 -3.96
C LEU A 92 28.96 -25.77 -3.61
N GLN A 93 29.96 -25.20 -2.92
CA GLN A 93 31.13 -25.97 -2.46
C GLN A 93 30.73 -27.11 -1.51
N TYR A 94 29.89 -26.86 -0.50
CA TYR A 94 29.44 -27.92 0.40
C TYR A 94 28.66 -29.05 -0.30
N ILE A 95 27.87 -28.73 -1.33
CA ILE A 95 27.15 -29.74 -2.12
C ILE A 95 28.14 -30.57 -2.94
N LEU A 96 29.17 -29.94 -3.52
CA LEU A 96 30.20 -30.62 -4.28
C LEU A 96 31.05 -31.51 -3.37
N GLU A 97 31.54 -31.00 -2.26
CA GLU A 97 32.33 -31.74 -1.26
C GLU A 97 31.55 -32.95 -0.73
N ALA A 98 30.29 -32.77 -0.29
CA ALA A 98 29.46 -33.88 0.20
C ALA A 98 29.20 -34.95 -0.88
N ARG A 99 29.16 -34.56 -2.16
CA ARG A 99 28.99 -35.51 -3.27
C ARG A 99 30.29 -36.22 -3.63
N GLU A 100 31.43 -35.53 -3.57
CA GLU A 100 32.76 -36.10 -3.81
C GLU A 100 33.16 -37.09 -2.72
N ASP A 101 32.81 -36.78 -1.46
CA ASP A 101 33.08 -37.61 -0.28
C ASP A 101 32.07 -38.76 -0.10
N ASP A 102 31.05 -38.87 -0.97
CA ASP A 102 29.91 -39.78 -0.87
C ASP A 102 29.17 -39.71 0.49
N ASP A 103 29.16 -38.53 1.12
CA ASP A 103 28.41 -38.26 2.36
C ASP A 103 26.93 -37.98 2.07
N ILE A 104 26.19 -39.07 1.90
CA ILE A 104 24.74 -39.02 1.65
C ILE A 104 23.97 -38.31 2.77
N LEU A 105 24.37 -38.48 4.03
CA LEU A 105 23.65 -37.89 5.17
C LEU A 105 23.87 -36.38 5.24
N GLY A 106 25.11 -35.93 4.99
CA GLY A 106 25.45 -34.52 4.81
C GLY A 106 24.67 -33.91 3.67
N LEU A 107 24.61 -34.57 2.52
CA LEU A 107 23.85 -34.11 1.35
C LEU A 107 22.34 -34.00 1.64
N VAL A 108 21.77 -34.98 2.33
CA VAL A 108 20.36 -34.96 2.77
C VAL A 108 20.08 -33.77 3.69
N ASN A 109 20.98 -33.48 4.63
CA ASN A 109 20.85 -32.32 5.52
C ASN A 109 20.98 -30.99 4.75
N LEU A 110 21.88 -30.91 3.78
CA LEU A 110 22.01 -29.75 2.88
C LEU A 110 20.75 -29.56 2.01
N LEU A 111 20.14 -30.62 1.50
CA LEU A 111 18.91 -30.50 0.73
C LEU A 111 17.72 -30.08 1.62
N ARG A 112 17.56 -30.66 2.80
CA ARG A 112 16.50 -30.26 3.75
C ARG A 112 16.62 -28.80 4.19
N SER A 113 17.83 -28.34 4.48
CA SER A 113 18.06 -27.00 5.07
C SER A 113 18.04 -25.86 4.06
N GLY A 114 18.24 -26.10 2.76
CA GLY A 114 18.39 -24.98 1.81
C GLY A 114 17.85 -25.17 0.43
N LEU A 115 16.97 -26.15 0.22
CA LEU A 115 16.09 -26.16 -0.95
C LEU A 115 14.95 -25.15 -0.75
N VAL A 116 15.35 -23.87 -0.69
CA VAL A 116 14.48 -22.70 -0.53
C VAL A 116 14.49 -21.92 -1.83
N ARG A 117 13.31 -21.53 -2.29
CA ARG A 117 13.08 -21.07 -3.66
C ARG A 117 13.79 -19.78 -4.06
N ASN A 118 13.97 -18.85 -3.12
CA ASN A 118 14.70 -17.60 -3.33
C ASN A 118 15.89 -17.47 -2.36
N LEU A 119 16.66 -18.56 -2.21
CA LEU A 119 17.88 -18.53 -1.40
C LEU A 119 18.84 -17.46 -1.93
N GLY A 120 19.36 -16.61 -1.05
CA GLY A 120 20.34 -15.58 -1.43
C GLY A 120 19.83 -14.56 -2.47
N ASN A 121 18.52 -14.46 -2.68
CA ASN A 121 17.89 -13.59 -3.70
C ASN A 121 18.25 -13.92 -5.16
N ILE A 122 18.48 -15.20 -5.49
CA ILE A 122 18.84 -15.65 -6.85
C ILE A 122 17.73 -15.43 -7.91
N THR A 123 16.46 -15.31 -7.50
CA THR A 123 15.34 -15.11 -8.44
C THR A 123 15.07 -13.63 -8.78
N ALA A 124 15.99 -12.73 -8.45
CA ALA A 124 15.81 -11.29 -8.68
C ALA A 124 15.72 -10.96 -10.19
N PRO A 125 14.63 -10.32 -10.69
CA PRO A 125 14.46 -10.02 -12.12
C PRO A 125 15.57 -9.19 -12.75
N ARG A 126 16.25 -8.35 -11.94
CA ARG A 126 17.37 -7.50 -12.39
C ARG A 126 18.59 -8.29 -12.86
N LEU A 127 18.74 -9.54 -12.43
CA LEU A 127 19.81 -10.41 -12.91
C LEU A 127 19.54 -10.82 -14.36
N TYR A 128 18.33 -11.29 -14.63
CA TYR A 128 17.91 -11.79 -15.94
C TYR A 128 17.68 -10.69 -16.99
N ASN A 129 17.41 -9.45 -16.59
CA ASN A 129 17.18 -8.34 -17.53
C ASN A 129 18.47 -7.72 -18.11
N ARG A 130 19.65 -8.17 -17.68
CA ARG A 130 20.93 -7.59 -18.09
C ARG A 130 21.53 -8.23 -19.34
N ALA A 131 21.32 -9.54 -19.49
CA ALA A 131 21.65 -10.29 -20.69
C ALA A 131 20.36 -10.56 -21.49
N TYR A 132 20.49 -10.94 -22.75
CA TYR A 132 19.36 -11.41 -23.55
C TYR A 132 18.99 -12.86 -23.21
N ALA A 133 20.01 -13.69 -22.97
CA ALA A 133 19.86 -15.08 -22.52
C ALA A 133 20.70 -15.33 -21.24
N GLY A 134 20.18 -16.16 -20.34
CA GLY A 134 20.87 -16.62 -19.14
C GLY A 134 20.90 -15.63 -17.96
N THR A 135 21.65 -16.00 -16.92
CA THR A 135 21.86 -15.18 -15.72
C THR A 135 23.33 -15.16 -15.29
N LYS A 136 23.64 -15.16 -14.00
CA LYS A 136 25.02 -15.37 -13.52
C LYS A 136 25.37 -16.86 -13.60
N LEU A 137 26.55 -17.18 -14.11
CA LEU A 137 27.07 -18.55 -14.17
C LEU A 137 27.01 -19.27 -12.81
N LEU A 138 27.38 -18.58 -11.72
CA LEU A 138 27.33 -19.13 -10.36
C LEU A 138 25.92 -19.60 -9.95
N ILE A 139 24.87 -18.91 -10.41
CA ILE A 139 23.48 -19.26 -10.10
C ILE A 139 23.07 -20.49 -10.91
N GLU A 140 23.46 -20.54 -12.19
CA GLU A 140 23.23 -21.70 -13.06
C GLU A 140 23.93 -22.95 -12.51
N ASP A 141 25.23 -22.85 -12.18
CA ASP A 141 26.01 -23.93 -11.60
C ASP A 141 25.40 -24.44 -10.29
N TYR A 142 25.00 -23.53 -9.39
CA TYR A 142 24.36 -23.90 -8.12
C TYR A 142 23.08 -24.70 -8.33
N ILE A 143 22.21 -24.26 -9.23
CA ILE A 143 20.94 -24.94 -9.51
C ILE A 143 21.17 -26.29 -10.16
N THR A 144 22.10 -26.37 -11.11
CA THR A 144 22.49 -27.63 -11.74
C THR A 144 23.00 -28.62 -10.70
N GLN A 145 23.87 -28.19 -9.78
CA GLN A 145 24.37 -29.08 -8.72
C GLN A 145 23.28 -29.49 -7.73
N VAL A 146 22.34 -28.61 -7.39
CA VAL A 146 21.18 -28.97 -6.55
C VAL A 146 20.29 -30.01 -7.25
N ALA A 147 20.01 -29.85 -8.55
CA ALA A 147 19.24 -30.81 -9.32
C ALA A 147 19.95 -32.17 -9.38
N LEU A 148 21.26 -32.18 -9.65
CA LEU A 148 22.09 -33.38 -9.64
C LEU A 148 22.17 -34.03 -8.25
N ALA A 149 22.19 -33.25 -7.17
CA ALA A 149 22.16 -33.76 -5.81
C ALA A 149 20.82 -34.46 -5.49
N VAL A 150 19.69 -33.90 -5.93
CA VAL A 150 18.38 -34.56 -5.78
C VAL A 150 18.36 -35.85 -6.59
N GLU A 151 18.84 -35.83 -7.83
CA GLU A 151 18.93 -37.03 -8.67
C GLU A 151 19.82 -38.11 -8.03
N TYR A 152 20.98 -37.70 -7.49
CA TYR A 152 21.89 -38.57 -6.76
C TYR A 152 21.21 -39.26 -5.59
N VAL A 153 20.53 -38.51 -4.72
CA VAL A 153 19.77 -39.08 -3.59
C VAL A 153 18.66 -40.01 -4.08
N THR A 154 17.99 -39.68 -5.19
CA THR A 154 16.95 -40.55 -5.78
C THR A 154 17.49 -41.83 -6.40
N ALA A 155 18.72 -41.83 -6.92
CA ALA A 155 19.38 -43.00 -7.48
C ALA A 155 20.11 -43.85 -6.42
N TYR A 156 20.45 -43.26 -5.25
CA TYR A 156 21.22 -43.94 -4.21
C TYR A 156 20.55 -45.23 -3.72
N PRO A 157 21.28 -46.36 -3.62
CA PRO A 157 20.74 -47.65 -3.22
C PRO A 157 20.31 -47.63 -1.74
N THR A 158 19.16 -48.21 -1.44
CA THR A 158 18.63 -48.29 -0.09
C THR A 158 18.89 -49.68 0.49
N SER A 159 19.42 -49.74 1.72
CA SER A 159 19.63 -50.99 2.45
C SER A 159 18.80 -50.97 3.74
N PRO A 160 18.08 -52.05 4.08
CA PRO A 160 17.29 -52.10 5.31
C PRO A 160 18.10 -52.37 6.58
N MET A 161 19.43 -52.58 6.47
CA MET A 161 20.20 -53.31 7.50
C MET A 161 21.39 -52.56 8.13
N TYR A 162 21.72 -51.35 7.65
CA TYR A 162 22.84 -50.55 8.20
C TYR A 162 22.40 -49.14 8.61
N ASP A 163 22.76 -48.74 9.84
CA ASP A 163 22.47 -47.41 10.43
C ASP A 163 23.08 -46.23 9.66
N THR A 164 24.08 -46.47 8.82
CA THR A 164 24.73 -45.46 7.97
C THR A 164 24.10 -45.31 6.57
N SER A 165 23.10 -46.14 6.24
CA SER A 165 22.48 -46.16 4.90
C SER A 165 21.06 -45.59 4.90
N LEU A 166 20.65 -44.95 3.79
CA LEU A 166 19.33 -44.34 3.66
C LEU A 166 18.24 -45.40 3.46
N THR A 167 17.22 -45.41 4.31
CA THR A 167 16.05 -46.31 4.16
C THR A 167 15.07 -45.79 3.09
N ASN A 168 14.25 -46.67 2.51
CA ASN A 168 13.21 -46.28 1.56
C ASN A 168 12.23 -45.26 2.14
N GLN A 169 11.86 -45.42 3.42
CA GLN A 169 10.95 -44.50 4.09
C GLN A 169 11.60 -43.13 4.30
N ALA A 170 12.84 -43.09 4.82
CA ALA A 170 13.57 -41.82 5.04
C ALA A 170 13.76 -41.03 3.73
N LYS A 171 13.96 -41.74 2.61
CA LYS A 171 14.04 -41.16 1.27
C LYS A 171 12.71 -40.56 0.80
N LEU A 172 11.60 -41.26 1.01
CA LEU A 172 10.27 -40.72 0.69
C LEU A 172 9.91 -39.51 1.56
N ASP A 173 10.20 -39.57 2.86
CA ASP A 173 9.97 -38.48 3.79
C ASP A 173 10.79 -37.25 3.38
N LEU A 174 12.07 -37.44 3.05
CA LEU A 174 12.93 -36.38 2.53
C LEU A 174 12.34 -35.71 1.28
N LEU A 175 11.92 -36.49 0.28
CA LEU A 175 11.35 -35.94 -0.96
C LEU A 175 10.02 -35.24 -0.70
N HIS A 176 9.22 -35.77 0.21
CA HIS A 176 7.96 -35.16 0.61
C HIS A 176 8.19 -33.81 1.32
N ASP A 177 9.09 -33.77 2.29
CA ASP A 177 9.43 -32.59 3.10
C ASP A 177 10.09 -31.51 2.26
N THR A 178 11.09 -31.87 1.44
CA THR A 178 11.79 -30.92 0.54
C THR A 178 10.84 -30.32 -0.48
N ARG A 179 9.90 -31.12 -1.02
CA ARG A 179 8.84 -30.62 -1.90
C ARG A 179 7.89 -29.67 -1.16
N GLN A 180 7.55 -29.98 0.09
CA GLN A 180 6.68 -29.14 0.92
C GLN A 180 7.36 -27.79 1.24
N ALA A 181 8.65 -27.80 1.56
CA ALA A 181 9.45 -26.60 1.84
C ALA A 181 9.66 -25.73 0.60
N LEU A 182 9.91 -26.32 -0.57
CA LEU A 182 10.05 -25.58 -1.83
C LEU A 182 8.75 -24.94 -2.31
N GLY A 183 7.61 -25.59 -2.01
CA GLY A 183 6.28 -25.24 -2.50
C GLY A 183 6.09 -25.49 -4.00
N ARG A 184 4.89 -25.19 -4.49
CA ARG A 184 4.48 -25.46 -5.89
C ARG A 184 4.34 -24.18 -6.72
N SER A 185 4.56 -24.32 -8.04
CA SER A 185 4.25 -23.28 -9.02
C SER A 185 2.78 -23.34 -9.43
N VAL A 186 2.19 -22.18 -9.68
CA VAL A 186 0.87 -22.03 -10.30
C VAL A 186 1.02 -21.16 -11.55
N LEU A 187 0.39 -21.58 -12.64
CA LEU A 187 0.20 -20.73 -13.82
C LEU A 187 -1.15 -20.02 -13.68
N VAL A 188 -1.13 -18.68 -13.62
CA VAL A 188 -2.31 -17.84 -13.55
C VAL A 188 -2.53 -17.16 -14.90
N LEU A 189 -3.64 -17.49 -15.56
CA LEU A 189 -4.08 -16.90 -16.80
C LEU A 189 -5.06 -15.78 -16.49
N GLN A 190 -4.56 -14.54 -16.42
CA GLN A 190 -5.39 -13.37 -16.14
C GLN A 190 -6.00 -12.84 -17.43
N GLY A 191 -7.32 -13.00 -17.55
CA GLY A 191 -8.10 -12.59 -18.71
C GLY A 191 -8.77 -11.23 -18.60
N GLY A 192 -9.49 -10.86 -19.66
CA GLY A 192 -10.31 -9.64 -19.75
C GLY A 192 -10.59 -9.16 -21.18
N SER A 193 -10.09 -9.86 -22.21
CA SER A 193 -10.32 -9.53 -23.63
C SER A 193 -9.90 -10.66 -24.57
N ILE A 194 -10.07 -10.47 -25.90
CA ILE A 194 -9.65 -11.42 -26.95
C ILE A 194 -8.14 -11.71 -26.96
N PHE A 195 -7.31 -10.86 -26.33
CA PHE A 195 -5.88 -11.16 -26.15
C PHE A 195 -5.63 -12.42 -25.31
N GLY A 196 -6.67 -12.98 -24.67
CA GLY A 196 -6.61 -14.26 -23.98
C GLY A 196 -6.06 -15.41 -24.84
N LEU A 197 -6.19 -15.36 -26.17
CA LEU A 197 -5.58 -16.36 -27.06
C LEU A 197 -4.04 -16.43 -26.93
N CYS A 198 -3.38 -15.35 -26.48
CA CYS A 198 -1.94 -15.38 -26.18
C CYS A 198 -1.58 -16.39 -25.08
N HIS A 199 -2.51 -16.70 -24.17
CA HIS A 199 -2.27 -17.67 -23.10
C HIS A 199 -1.99 -19.08 -23.65
N ILE A 200 -2.57 -19.44 -24.80
CA ILE A 200 -2.29 -20.71 -25.47
C ILE A 200 -0.81 -20.76 -25.89
N GLY A 201 -0.29 -19.67 -26.44
CA GLY A 201 1.14 -19.55 -26.77
C GLY A 201 2.05 -19.65 -25.56
N VAL A 202 1.67 -19.02 -24.44
CA VAL A 202 2.42 -19.12 -23.18
C VAL A 202 2.46 -20.57 -22.68
N VAL A 203 1.31 -21.24 -22.66
CA VAL A 203 1.22 -22.66 -22.30
C VAL A 203 2.05 -23.53 -23.25
N LYS A 204 2.04 -23.24 -24.55
CA LYS A 204 2.83 -23.96 -25.55
C LYS A 204 4.33 -23.83 -25.33
N ALA A 205 4.83 -22.61 -25.14
CA ALA A 205 6.25 -22.40 -24.86
C ALA A 205 6.69 -23.08 -23.55
N LEU A 206 5.85 -23.02 -22.50
CA LEU A 206 6.13 -23.71 -21.23
C LEU A 206 6.09 -25.23 -21.39
N HIS A 207 5.11 -25.77 -22.12
CA HIS A 207 4.95 -27.21 -22.30
C HIS A 207 6.08 -27.81 -23.14
N LEU A 208 6.45 -27.17 -24.26
CA LEU A 208 7.56 -27.61 -25.12
C LEU A 208 8.91 -27.70 -24.38
N ARG A 209 9.07 -26.94 -23.29
CA ARG A 209 10.28 -26.95 -22.46
C ARG A 209 10.12 -27.71 -21.13
N GLY A 210 9.00 -28.40 -20.92
CA GLY A 210 8.75 -29.15 -19.68
C GLY A 210 8.54 -28.28 -18.44
N LEU A 211 8.22 -26.99 -18.61
CA LEU A 211 8.07 -25.98 -17.55
C LEU A 211 6.62 -25.71 -17.17
N LEU A 212 5.64 -26.35 -17.82
CA LEU A 212 4.22 -26.13 -17.55
C LEU A 212 3.84 -26.61 -16.13
N PRO A 213 3.38 -25.72 -15.23
CA PRO A 213 2.96 -26.13 -13.89
C PRO A 213 1.74 -27.05 -13.92
N ARG A 214 1.66 -27.98 -12.98
CA ARG A 214 0.48 -28.87 -12.81
C ARG A 214 -0.76 -28.13 -12.32
N ILE A 215 -0.61 -26.97 -11.69
CA ILE A 215 -1.71 -26.17 -11.16
C ILE A 215 -1.91 -24.99 -12.11
N ILE A 216 -3.10 -24.91 -12.70
CA ILE A 216 -3.50 -23.86 -13.64
C ILE A 216 -4.71 -23.15 -13.07
N SER A 217 -4.67 -21.82 -13.04
CA SER A 217 -5.77 -20.96 -12.61
C SER A 217 -6.12 -19.99 -13.73
N GLY A 218 -7.41 -19.74 -13.95
CA GLY A 218 -7.86 -18.81 -14.97
C GLY A 218 -8.98 -17.90 -14.51
N THR A 219 -8.95 -16.65 -14.97
CA THR A 219 -9.97 -15.63 -14.72
C THR A 219 -10.55 -15.12 -16.03
N ALA A 220 -11.87 -14.96 -16.12
CA ALA A 220 -12.57 -14.50 -17.32
C ALA A 220 -12.15 -15.24 -18.61
N THR A 221 -11.64 -14.55 -19.63
CA THR A 221 -11.15 -15.21 -20.85
C THR A 221 -9.99 -16.18 -20.59
N GLY A 222 -9.17 -15.92 -19.56
CA GLY A 222 -8.13 -16.84 -19.12
C GLY A 222 -8.69 -18.14 -18.52
N ALA A 223 -9.91 -18.11 -17.94
CA ALA A 223 -10.61 -19.31 -17.50
C ALA A 223 -11.04 -20.20 -18.67
N LEU A 224 -11.47 -19.59 -19.78
CA LEU A 224 -11.78 -20.34 -21.02
C LEU A 224 -10.52 -21.04 -21.54
N MET A 225 -9.38 -20.35 -21.59
CA MET A 225 -8.13 -20.94 -22.05
C MET A 225 -7.60 -22.01 -21.07
N ALA A 226 -7.71 -21.76 -19.76
CA ALA A 226 -7.36 -22.73 -18.73
C ALA A 226 -8.23 -24.00 -18.83
N ALA A 227 -9.53 -23.85 -19.08
CA ALA A 227 -10.45 -24.97 -19.30
C ALA A 227 -10.03 -25.83 -20.49
N LEU A 228 -9.75 -25.19 -21.62
CA LEU A 228 -9.27 -25.87 -22.83
C LEU A 228 -7.97 -26.64 -22.57
N VAL A 229 -7.00 -26.03 -21.89
CA VAL A 229 -5.71 -26.66 -21.56
C VAL A 229 -5.85 -27.78 -20.51
N GLY A 230 -6.75 -27.61 -19.54
CA GLY A 230 -6.91 -28.50 -18.40
C GLY A 230 -7.60 -29.84 -18.70
N VAL A 231 -8.28 -29.93 -19.84
CA VAL A 231 -9.04 -31.12 -20.28
C VAL A 231 -8.18 -32.08 -21.14
N HIS A 232 -7.16 -31.56 -21.81
CA HIS A 232 -6.35 -32.34 -22.75
C HIS A 232 -5.21 -33.06 -22.02
N ASN A 233 -5.02 -34.35 -22.32
CA ASN A 233 -3.85 -35.11 -21.89
C ASN A 233 -2.56 -34.58 -22.53
N GLU A 234 -1.40 -35.03 -22.07
CA GLU A 234 -0.10 -34.54 -22.55
C GLU A 234 0.09 -34.74 -24.06
N ASP A 235 -0.31 -35.91 -24.60
CA ASP A 235 -0.22 -36.23 -26.03
C ASP A 235 -1.22 -35.45 -26.90
N GLU A 236 -2.39 -35.14 -26.36
CA GLU A 236 -3.46 -34.40 -27.06
C GLU A 236 -3.19 -32.89 -27.04
N LEU A 237 -2.55 -32.41 -25.96
CA LEU A 237 -2.32 -30.99 -25.71
C LEU A 237 -1.47 -30.36 -26.81
N LEU A 238 -0.41 -31.03 -27.29
CA LEU A 238 0.48 -30.47 -28.31
C LEU A 238 -0.26 -30.17 -29.63
N LYS A 239 -1.16 -31.07 -30.06
CA LYS A 239 -1.99 -30.89 -31.26
C LYS A 239 -2.96 -29.72 -31.09
N PHE A 240 -3.57 -29.61 -29.90
CA PHE A 240 -4.45 -28.51 -29.56
C PHE A 240 -3.71 -27.16 -29.55
N LEU A 241 -2.55 -27.09 -28.89
CA LEU A 241 -1.72 -25.89 -28.77
C LEU A 241 -1.17 -25.37 -30.11
N SER A 242 -1.09 -26.23 -31.12
CA SER A 242 -0.70 -25.87 -32.48
C SER A 242 -1.81 -25.12 -33.25
N GLY A 243 -3.00 -24.94 -32.64
CA GLY A 243 -4.13 -24.24 -33.23
C GLY A 243 -4.95 -25.07 -34.22
N GLU A 244 -4.53 -26.31 -34.50
CA GLU A 244 -5.23 -27.20 -35.45
C GLU A 244 -6.47 -27.85 -34.85
N GLY A 245 -6.51 -28.00 -33.52
CA GLY A 245 -7.59 -28.66 -32.79
C GLY A 245 -8.70 -27.76 -32.28
N ILE A 246 -8.67 -26.43 -32.55
CA ILE A 246 -9.69 -25.50 -32.05
C ILE A 246 -10.82 -25.41 -33.07
N ASP A 247 -12.01 -25.89 -32.70
CA ASP A 247 -13.21 -25.75 -33.52
C ASP A 247 -13.75 -24.31 -33.46
N LEU A 248 -13.58 -23.59 -34.56
CA LEU A 248 -14.07 -22.22 -34.77
C LEU A 248 -15.29 -22.16 -35.70
N THR A 249 -15.88 -23.31 -36.07
CA THR A 249 -16.99 -23.39 -37.02
C THR A 249 -18.18 -22.53 -36.59
N ALA A 250 -18.53 -22.51 -35.31
CA ALA A 250 -19.60 -21.67 -34.76
C ALA A 250 -19.39 -20.17 -35.05
N PHE A 251 -18.15 -19.67 -34.97
CA PHE A 251 -17.83 -18.28 -35.31
C PHE A 251 -17.83 -18.03 -36.81
N ALA A 252 -17.35 -19.00 -37.61
CA ALA A 252 -17.30 -18.92 -39.08
C ALA A 252 -18.72 -18.93 -39.70
N THR A 253 -19.59 -19.84 -39.26
CA THR A 253 -20.98 -19.94 -39.74
C THR A 253 -21.73 -18.63 -39.50
N ARG A 254 -21.49 -17.97 -38.36
CA ARG A 254 -22.14 -16.70 -38.05
C ARG A 254 -21.57 -15.52 -38.83
N SER A 255 -20.25 -15.48 -39.05
CA SER A 255 -19.68 -14.47 -39.95
C SER A 255 -20.20 -14.61 -41.38
N ASP A 256 -20.38 -15.85 -41.84
CA ASP A 256 -20.91 -16.13 -43.18
C ASP A 256 -22.40 -15.77 -43.31
N GLN A 257 -23.21 -16.01 -42.28
CA GLN A 257 -24.59 -15.54 -42.22
C GLN A 257 -24.69 -14.01 -42.23
N MET A 258 -23.77 -13.31 -41.56
CA MET A 258 -23.72 -11.84 -41.58
C MET A 258 -23.27 -11.29 -42.93
N ALA A 259 -22.33 -11.96 -43.62
CA ALA A 259 -21.88 -11.58 -44.96
C ALA A 259 -22.97 -11.80 -46.03
N LYS A 260 -23.80 -12.84 -45.89
CA LYS A 260 -24.94 -13.09 -46.79
C LYS A 260 -26.10 -12.12 -46.59
N ASN A 261 -26.28 -11.58 -45.39
CA ASN A 261 -27.32 -10.58 -45.11
C ASN A 261 -26.94 -9.14 -45.52
N SER A 262 -25.70 -8.89 -45.98
CA SER A 262 -25.26 -7.55 -46.40
C SER A 262 -25.47 -7.22 -47.88
N ASP A 263 -26.08 -8.11 -48.66
CA ASP A 263 -26.33 -7.91 -50.11
C ASP A 263 -27.53 -6.99 -50.44
N SER A 264 -28.15 -6.35 -49.45
CA SER A 264 -29.21 -5.34 -49.67
C SER A 264 -28.83 -3.99 -49.06
N GLY A 265 -28.03 -3.20 -49.76
CA GLY A 265 -27.87 -1.76 -49.49
C GLY A 265 -26.44 -1.24 -49.58
N PHE A 266 -26.16 -0.50 -50.64
CA PHE A 266 -24.97 0.33 -50.82
C PHE A 266 -24.90 1.42 -49.73
N VAL A 267 -24.32 1.10 -48.56
CA VAL A 267 -23.81 2.09 -47.60
C VAL A 267 -22.46 1.59 -47.12
N GLN A 268 -21.41 2.33 -47.48
CA GLN A 268 -20.02 2.10 -47.13
C GLN A 268 -19.85 1.98 -45.60
N HIS A 269 -19.96 0.75 -45.08
CA HIS A 269 -19.90 0.46 -43.65
C HIS A 269 -18.44 0.51 -43.16
N GLY A 270 -18.01 1.71 -42.76
CA GLY A 270 -16.70 1.92 -42.15
C GLY A 270 -16.56 1.17 -40.81
N TRP A 271 -15.36 0.69 -40.53
CA TRP A 271 -14.92 0.03 -39.28
C TRP A 271 -15.37 0.76 -37.99
N ILE A 272 -15.54 2.08 -38.03
CA ILE A 272 -16.01 2.94 -36.93
C ILE A 272 -17.45 2.61 -36.50
N SER A 273 -18.35 2.27 -37.43
CA SER A 273 -19.74 1.90 -37.08
C SER A 273 -19.81 0.53 -36.42
N THR A 274 -18.92 -0.39 -36.82
CA THR A 274 -18.75 -1.69 -36.16
C THR A 274 -18.17 -1.53 -34.76
N TRP A 275 -17.22 -0.61 -34.58
CA TRP A 275 -16.66 -0.22 -33.29
C TRP A 275 -17.73 0.31 -32.34
N PHE A 276 -18.48 1.33 -32.74
CA PHE A 276 -19.55 1.91 -31.92
C PHE A 276 -20.63 0.88 -31.57
N ARG A 277 -21.00 0.00 -32.49
CA ARG A 277 -22.01 -1.06 -32.26
C ARG A 277 -21.53 -2.13 -31.27
N ARG A 278 -20.26 -2.51 -31.30
CA ARG A 278 -19.68 -3.51 -30.36
C ARG A 278 -19.38 -2.87 -29.00
N ALA A 279 -18.88 -1.63 -28.97
CA ALA A 279 -18.70 -0.87 -27.73
C ALA A 279 -20.04 -0.58 -27.04
N LYS A 280 -21.07 -0.17 -27.79
CA LYS A 280 -22.43 0.00 -27.26
C LYS A 280 -22.96 -1.30 -26.66
N ARG A 281 -22.78 -2.45 -27.33
CA ARG A 281 -23.16 -3.77 -26.79
C ARG A 281 -22.37 -4.17 -25.55
N PHE A 282 -21.07 -3.91 -25.49
CA PHE A 282 -20.28 -4.16 -24.28
C PHE A 282 -20.80 -3.34 -23.09
N VAL A 283 -21.22 -2.09 -23.34
CA VAL A 283 -21.79 -1.21 -22.30
C VAL A 283 -23.22 -1.58 -21.92
N THR A 284 -24.06 -2.06 -22.85
CA THR A 284 -25.48 -2.39 -22.57
C THR A 284 -25.74 -3.85 -22.21
N GLU A 285 -24.94 -4.79 -22.70
CA GLU A 285 -25.16 -6.25 -22.58
C GLU A 285 -24.00 -6.95 -21.83
N GLY A 286 -22.90 -6.24 -21.54
CA GLY A 286 -21.77 -6.74 -20.74
C GLY A 286 -20.79 -7.67 -21.48
N TYR A 287 -21.18 -8.31 -22.59
CA TYR A 287 -20.31 -9.20 -23.35
C TYR A 287 -19.78 -8.57 -24.66
N LEU A 288 -18.53 -8.91 -25.00
CA LEU A 288 -17.87 -8.41 -26.22
C LEU A 288 -18.09 -9.36 -27.42
N LEU A 289 -18.21 -10.67 -27.18
CA LEU A 289 -18.60 -11.71 -28.13
C LEU A 289 -19.96 -12.31 -27.74
N ASP A 290 -20.73 -12.77 -28.72
CA ASP A 290 -22.06 -13.35 -28.47
C ASP A 290 -21.97 -14.58 -27.55
N SER A 291 -22.72 -14.56 -26.45
CA SER A 291 -22.67 -15.57 -25.40
C SER A 291 -23.10 -16.97 -25.86
N ARG A 292 -24.05 -17.07 -26.81
CA ARG A 292 -24.53 -18.37 -27.33
C ARG A 292 -23.50 -19.02 -28.24
N VAL A 293 -22.86 -18.23 -29.11
CA VAL A 293 -21.79 -18.73 -30.01
C VAL A 293 -20.56 -19.13 -29.20
N LEU A 294 -20.26 -18.36 -28.15
CA LEU A 294 -19.18 -18.69 -27.23
C LEU A 294 -19.51 -19.97 -26.44
N GLU A 295 -20.75 -20.15 -26.00
CA GLU A 295 -21.21 -21.39 -25.36
C GLU A 295 -21.03 -22.61 -26.28
N GLU A 296 -21.53 -22.52 -27.51
CA GLU A 296 -21.40 -23.59 -28.51
C GLU A 296 -19.93 -23.92 -28.80
N CYS A 297 -19.09 -22.90 -29.01
CA CYS A 297 -17.67 -23.06 -29.26
C CYS A 297 -16.95 -23.71 -28.07
N VAL A 298 -17.15 -23.21 -26.85
CA VAL A 298 -16.46 -23.75 -25.67
C VAL A 298 -16.95 -25.16 -25.36
N ARG A 299 -18.26 -25.42 -25.49
CA ARG A 299 -18.83 -26.75 -25.26
C ARG A 299 -18.36 -27.77 -26.30
N ALA A 300 -18.22 -27.39 -27.56
CA ALA A 300 -17.67 -28.26 -28.61
C ALA A 300 -16.21 -28.65 -28.34
N ASN A 301 -15.41 -27.74 -27.78
CA ASN A 301 -13.98 -27.98 -27.54
C ASN A 301 -13.67 -28.61 -26.16
N VAL A 302 -14.46 -28.30 -25.12
CA VAL A 302 -14.27 -28.80 -23.74
C VAL A 302 -15.01 -30.11 -23.51
N GLY A 303 -16.16 -30.30 -24.16
CA GLY A 303 -17.10 -31.37 -23.87
C GLY A 303 -17.82 -31.18 -22.52
N ASP A 304 -18.73 -32.09 -22.20
CA ASP A 304 -19.48 -32.09 -20.93
C ASP A 304 -18.67 -32.77 -19.81
N LEU A 305 -17.46 -32.27 -19.55
CA LEU A 305 -16.55 -32.76 -18.50
C LEU A 305 -16.69 -31.98 -17.19
N THR A 306 -16.61 -32.69 -16.07
CA THR A 306 -16.55 -32.10 -14.72
C THR A 306 -15.12 -31.85 -14.25
N PHE A 307 -14.94 -31.03 -13.21
CA PHE A 307 -13.60 -30.79 -12.62
C PHE A 307 -12.95 -32.08 -12.11
N MET A 308 -13.73 -32.98 -11.51
CA MET A 308 -13.23 -34.27 -11.03
C MET A 308 -12.81 -35.18 -12.20
N GLU A 309 -13.65 -35.29 -13.24
CA GLU A 309 -13.34 -36.10 -14.43
C GLU A 309 -12.07 -35.60 -15.13
N ALA A 310 -11.94 -34.27 -15.30
CA ALA A 310 -10.75 -33.67 -15.90
C ALA A 310 -9.50 -33.93 -15.05
N TYR A 311 -9.57 -33.79 -13.72
CA TYR A 311 -8.43 -34.09 -12.84
C TYR A 311 -8.04 -35.56 -12.88
N GLN A 312 -9.01 -36.49 -12.89
CA GLN A 312 -8.73 -37.92 -12.98
C GLN A 312 -8.03 -38.28 -14.29
N ARG A 313 -8.44 -37.64 -15.40
CA ARG A 313 -7.88 -37.80 -16.75
C ARG A 313 -6.48 -37.20 -16.89
N THR A 314 -6.31 -35.90 -16.58
CA THR A 314 -5.07 -35.17 -16.91
C THR A 314 -4.08 -35.07 -15.75
N LYS A 315 -4.52 -35.33 -14.51
CA LYS A 315 -3.78 -35.04 -13.27
C LYS A 315 -3.35 -33.58 -13.09
N ARG A 316 -3.90 -32.67 -13.90
CA ARG A 316 -3.70 -31.21 -13.77
C ARG A 316 -4.80 -30.62 -12.90
N VAL A 317 -4.41 -29.75 -11.99
CA VAL A 317 -5.34 -29.06 -11.09
C VAL A 317 -5.83 -27.81 -11.79
N LEU A 318 -7.05 -27.87 -12.33
CA LEU A 318 -7.73 -26.73 -12.93
C LEU A 318 -8.49 -25.93 -11.87
N ASN A 319 -8.26 -24.63 -11.83
CA ASN A 319 -8.95 -23.68 -10.97
C ASN A 319 -9.60 -22.58 -11.82
N ILE A 320 -10.88 -22.28 -11.56
CA ILE A 320 -11.62 -21.20 -12.21
C ILE A 320 -12.18 -20.27 -11.15
N THR A 321 -11.89 -18.98 -11.28
CA THR A 321 -12.44 -17.95 -10.38
C THR A 321 -13.78 -17.44 -10.91
N VAL A 322 -14.83 -17.45 -10.09
CA VAL A 322 -16.17 -16.95 -10.44
C VAL A 322 -16.58 -15.86 -9.45
N ALA A 323 -17.34 -14.87 -9.91
CA ALA A 323 -17.87 -13.84 -9.02
C ALA A 323 -18.92 -14.46 -8.07
N PRO A 324 -18.96 -14.07 -6.79
CA PRO A 324 -19.97 -14.56 -5.85
C PRO A 324 -21.36 -14.18 -6.36
N MET A 325 -22.18 -15.17 -6.75
CA MET A 325 -23.61 -14.94 -6.98
C MET A 325 -24.37 -15.45 -5.76
N GLY A 326 -24.66 -14.54 -4.83
CA GLY A 326 -25.42 -14.83 -3.60
C GLY A 326 -24.60 -15.47 -2.48
N ASN A 327 -25.21 -15.57 -1.29
CA ASN A 327 -24.63 -16.22 -0.12
C ASN A 327 -24.60 -17.74 -0.34
N GLY A 328 -23.43 -18.32 -0.61
CA GLY A 328 -23.24 -19.77 -0.63
C GLY A 328 -22.30 -20.32 -1.71
N MET A 329 -22.05 -19.58 -2.81
CA MET A 329 -21.15 -20.07 -3.86
C MET A 329 -19.67 -19.74 -3.58
N PRO A 330 -18.75 -20.72 -3.62
CA PRO A 330 -17.33 -20.45 -3.48
C PRO A 330 -16.80 -19.69 -4.72
N ASN A 331 -16.07 -18.60 -4.49
CA ASN A 331 -15.45 -17.79 -5.55
C ASN A 331 -14.37 -18.54 -6.36
N LEU A 332 -13.94 -19.71 -5.89
CA LEU A 332 -12.91 -20.55 -6.50
C LEU A 332 -13.43 -21.98 -6.71
N LEU A 333 -13.57 -22.37 -7.98
CA LEU A 333 -14.05 -23.68 -8.41
C LEU A 333 -12.88 -24.57 -8.85
N ASN A 334 -12.76 -25.75 -8.26
CA ASN A 334 -11.78 -26.76 -8.60
C ASN A 334 -12.30 -28.17 -8.24
N TYR A 335 -11.47 -29.20 -8.45
CA TYR A 335 -11.85 -30.59 -8.17
C TYR A 335 -12.12 -30.90 -6.67
N LEU A 336 -11.66 -30.05 -5.74
CA LEU A 336 -11.91 -30.17 -4.30
C LEU A 336 -13.16 -29.39 -3.87
N THR A 337 -13.36 -28.18 -4.40
CA THR A 337 -14.45 -27.29 -3.99
C THR A 337 -15.74 -27.52 -4.77
N ALA A 338 -15.64 -27.97 -6.02
CA ALA A 338 -16.77 -28.14 -6.94
C ALA A 338 -16.54 -29.31 -7.92
N PRO A 339 -16.43 -30.56 -7.43
CA PRO A 339 -16.02 -31.72 -8.24
C PRO A 339 -16.94 -32.02 -9.41
N ASN A 340 -18.26 -31.89 -9.22
CA ASN A 340 -19.30 -32.32 -10.17
C ASN A 340 -19.74 -31.20 -11.13
N VAL A 341 -19.18 -29.99 -11.00
CA VAL A 341 -19.55 -28.84 -11.85
C VAL A 341 -18.92 -28.98 -13.23
N LEU A 342 -19.69 -28.66 -14.28
CA LEU A 342 -19.23 -28.68 -15.67
C LEU A 342 -18.30 -27.50 -15.94
N ILE A 343 -17.11 -27.83 -16.46
CA ILE A 343 -16.01 -26.87 -16.67
C ILE A 343 -16.41 -25.76 -17.64
N TRP A 344 -17.08 -26.10 -18.75
CA TRP A 344 -17.50 -25.10 -19.74
C TRP A 344 -18.48 -24.08 -19.14
N SER A 345 -19.41 -24.53 -18.28
CA SER A 345 -20.38 -23.64 -17.62
C SER A 345 -19.68 -22.70 -16.63
N ALA A 346 -18.70 -23.23 -15.89
CA ALA A 346 -17.85 -22.44 -14.99
C ALA A 346 -17.01 -21.39 -15.71
N ALA A 347 -16.42 -21.75 -16.85
CA ALA A 347 -15.60 -20.85 -17.64
C ALA A 347 -16.44 -19.73 -18.29
N LEU A 348 -17.66 -20.02 -18.73
CA LEU A 348 -18.61 -19.01 -19.23
C LEU A 348 -19.08 -18.07 -18.12
N ALA A 349 -19.46 -18.60 -16.95
CA ALA A 349 -19.83 -17.78 -15.79
C ALA A 349 -18.66 -16.90 -15.30
N SER A 350 -17.41 -17.39 -15.43
CA SER A 350 -16.21 -16.59 -15.18
C SER A 350 -16.05 -15.46 -16.19
N ASN A 351 -16.43 -15.64 -17.46
CA ASN A 351 -16.28 -14.62 -18.50
C ASN A 351 -17.43 -13.60 -18.55
N ALA A 352 -18.58 -13.88 -17.92
CA ALA A 352 -19.70 -12.95 -17.85
C ALA A 352 -19.41 -11.77 -16.90
N SER A 353 -19.80 -10.56 -17.30
CA SER A 353 -19.55 -9.30 -16.60
C SER A 353 -20.81 -8.67 -15.99
N ASP A 354 -22.00 -9.06 -16.43
CA ASP A 354 -23.27 -8.52 -15.95
C ASP A 354 -24.27 -9.63 -15.64
N VAL A 355 -24.79 -9.62 -14.41
CA VAL A 355 -25.81 -10.57 -13.91
C VAL A 355 -27.22 -10.05 -14.21
N LEU A 356 -27.37 -8.77 -14.59
CA LEU A 356 -28.67 -8.11 -14.67
C LEU A 356 -29.54 -8.53 -15.86
N TYR A 357 -28.95 -9.06 -16.95
CA TYR A 357 -29.68 -9.29 -18.21
C TYR A 357 -29.71 -10.73 -18.74
N SER A 358 -28.97 -11.69 -18.13
CA SER A 358 -29.21 -13.14 -18.29
C SER A 358 -28.33 -13.93 -17.31
N PRO A 359 -28.86 -14.55 -16.24
CA PRO A 359 -28.04 -15.38 -15.36
C PRO A 359 -27.67 -16.65 -16.10
N LEU A 360 -26.41 -16.76 -16.54
CA LEU A 360 -25.81 -18.04 -16.94
C LEU A 360 -25.87 -18.96 -15.73
N THR A 361 -26.80 -19.91 -15.76
CA THR A 361 -26.94 -20.93 -14.71
C THR A 361 -25.81 -21.93 -14.83
N MET A 362 -24.97 -21.98 -13.79
CA MET A 362 -23.94 -23.01 -13.64
C MET A 362 -24.59 -24.40 -13.69
N LYS A 363 -23.92 -25.37 -14.32
CA LYS A 363 -24.44 -26.73 -14.49
C LYS A 363 -23.53 -27.74 -13.81
N CYS A 364 -24.11 -28.78 -13.22
CA CYS A 364 -23.39 -29.91 -12.63
C CYS A 364 -23.97 -31.24 -13.10
N LYS A 365 -23.20 -32.32 -12.95
CA LYS A 365 -23.70 -33.68 -13.10
C LYS A 365 -24.28 -34.17 -11.78
N ASP A 366 -25.48 -34.73 -11.83
CA ASP A 366 -26.04 -35.48 -10.70
C ASP A 366 -25.36 -36.85 -10.55
N GLU A 367 -25.72 -37.61 -9.52
CA GLU A 367 -25.21 -38.97 -9.30
C GLU A 367 -25.53 -39.94 -10.44
N SER A 368 -26.55 -39.62 -11.25
CA SER A 368 -26.95 -40.40 -12.43
C SER A 368 -26.24 -39.96 -13.72
N GLY A 369 -25.36 -38.94 -13.64
CA GLY A 369 -24.65 -38.37 -14.79
C GLY A 369 -25.46 -37.39 -15.64
N ASN A 370 -26.69 -37.05 -15.25
CA ASN A 370 -27.52 -36.06 -15.96
C ASN A 370 -27.06 -34.64 -15.64
N ILE A 371 -27.17 -33.76 -16.63
CA ILE A 371 -26.78 -32.35 -16.50
C ILE A 371 -27.95 -31.57 -15.88
N VAL A 372 -27.77 -31.12 -14.64
CA VAL A 372 -28.75 -30.34 -13.87
C VAL A 372 -28.19 -28.95 -13.53
N PRO A 373 -29.04 -27.93 -13.34
CA PRO A 373 -28.58 -26.63 -12.84
C PRO A 373 -28.02 -26.79 -11.43
N TRP A 374 -26.89 -26.11 -11.15
CA TRP A 374 -26.27 -26.12 -9.84
C TRP A 374 -27.11 -25.27 -8.88
N ALA A 375 -28.05 -25.90 -8.18
CA ALA A 375 -28.90 -25.25 -7.21
C ALA A 375 -28.14 -25.04 -5.89
N SER A 376 -27.96 -23.77 -5.48
CA SER A 376 -27.48 -23.44 -4.14
C SER A 376 -28.52 -23.93 -3.12
N THR A 377 -28.08 -24.73 -2.15
CA THR A 377 -28.91 -25.08 -1.00
C THR A 377 -29.23 -23.80 -0.23
N HIS A 378 -30.53 -23.52 -0.07
CA HIS A 378 -31.16 -22.34 0.54
C HIS A 378 -31.28 -21.07 -0.34
N PRO A 379 -32.48 -20.75 -0.86
CA PRO A 379 -32.80 -19.41 -1.33
C PRO A 379 -32.98 -18.50 -0.11
N ILE A 380 -31.89 -17.94 0.41
CA ILE A 380 -32.00 -16.81 1.33
C ILE A 380 -32.30 -15.59 0.46
N ASN A 381 -33.51 -15.04 0.62
CA ASN A 381 -33.96 -13.83 -0.07
C ASN A 381 -32.84 -12.78 -0.10
N PRO A 382 -32.41 -12.30 -1.29
CA PRO A 382 -31.45 -11.22 -1.36
C PRO A 382 -32.12 -9.96 -0.80
N ARG A 383 -31.86 -9.65 0.48
CA ARG A 383 -32.17 -8.32 1.00
C ARG A 383 -31.33 -7.32 0.19
N PRO A 384 -31.92 -6.23 -0.33
CA PRO A 384 -31.17 -5.13 -0.89
C PRO A 384 -30.58 -4.34 0.28
N THR A 385 -29.56 -4.89 0.93
CA THR A 385 -28.88 -4.24 2.04
C THR A 385 -27.41 -4.24 1.75
N THR A 386 -26.90 -3.03 1.53
CA THR A 386 -25.51 -2.57 1.65
C THR A 386 -24.49 -3.35 0.80
N PRO A 387 -23.70 -2.67 -0.06
CA PRO A 387 -22.52 -3.31 -0.63
C PRO A 387 -21.71 -3.83 0.56
N SER A 388 -21.66 -5.16 0.72
CA SER A 388 -21.07 -5.80 1.88
C SER A 388 -19.67 -5.24 2.05
N GLY A 389 -19.47 -4.59 3.20
CA GLY A 389 -18.24 -3.91 3.53
C GLY A 389 -17.07 -4.88 3.44
N TYR A 390 -15.96 -4.36 2.91
CA TYR A 390 -14.63 -4.94 2.98
C TYR A 390 -14.60 -6.46 2.74
N ALA A 391 -14.51 -6.86 1.47
CA ALA A 391 -13.77 -8.07 1.15
C ALA A 391 -12.34 -7.86 1.66
N SER A 392 -12.12 -8.22 2.92
CA SER A 392 -10.81 -8.24 3.58
C SER A 392 -9.85 -9.01 2.68
N GLU A 393 -8.58 -8.61 2.66
CA GLU A 393 -7.48 -9.28 1.95
C GLU A 393 -7.44 -10.81 2.16
N ARG A 394 -8.11 -11.33 3.19
CA ARG A 394 -8.30 -12.76 3.48
C ARG A 394 -9.14 -13.53 2.46
N ASP A 395 -9.95 -12.89 1.62
CA ASP A 395 -10.86 -13.58 0.68
C ASP A 395 -10.35 -13.67 -0.78
N SER A 396 -9.06 -13.38 -1.03
CA SER A 396 -8.51 -13.45 -2.40
C SER A 396 -8.51 -14.91 -2.93
N PRO A 397 -9.10 -15.18 -4.12
CA PRO A 397 -9.10 -16.52 -4.71
C PRO A 397 -7.70 -17.12 -4.87
N LEU A 398 -6.70 -16.29 -5.20
CA LEU A 398 -5.29 -16.73 -5.31
C LEU A 398 -4.68 -17.09 -3.95
N THR A 399 -5.04 -16.39 -2.85
CA THR A 399 -4.66 -16.79 -1.49
C THR A 399 -5.23 -18.16 -1.15
N ARG A 400 -6.49 -18.42 -1.50
CA ARG A 400 -7.11 -19.73 -1.31
C ARG A 400 -6.45 -20.84 -2.13
N ILE A 401 -5.98 -20.55 -3.35
CA ILE A 401 -5.16 -21.49 -4.15
C ILE A 401 -3.82 -21.78 -3.44
N ALA A 402 -3.18 -20.74 -2.89
CA ALA A 402 -1.93 -20.86 -2.14
C ALA A 402 -2.09 -21.84 -0.95
N GLU A 403 -3.17 -21.68 -0.19
CA GLU A 403 -3.50 -22.51 0.97
C GLU A 403 -3.86 -23.94 0.58
N LEU A 404 -4.75 -24.14 -0.40
CA LEU A 404 -5.22 -25.48 -0.80
C LEU A 404 -4.12 -26.35 -1.40
N PHE A 405 -3.16 -25.76 -2.12
CA PHE A 405 -2.17 -26.51 -2.89
C PHE A 405 -0.71 -26.28 -2.48
N ASN A 406 -0.46 -25.58 -1.37
CA ASN A 406 0.87 -25.14 -0.95
C ASN A 406 1.62 -24.45 -2.11
N ALA A 407 0.93 -23.50 -2.74
CA ALA A 407 1.40 -22.76 -3.89
C ALA A 407 1.98 -21.40 -3.46
N ASN A 408 3.29 -21.22 -3.65
CA ASN A 408 4.03 -20.04 -3.20
C ASN A 408 4.59 -19.20 -4.35
N HIS A 409 4.49 -19.69 -5.58
CA HIS A 409 5.05 -19.03 -6.76
C HIS A 409 4.05 -18.98 -7.91
N PHE A 410 3.85 -17.78 -8.43
CA PHE A 410 2.82 -17.49 -9.41
C PHE A 410 3.48 -17.03 -10.72
N ILE A 411 3.29 -17.80 -11.78
CA ILE A 411 3.61 -17.39 -13.15
C ILE A 411 2.34 -16.76 -13.69
N VAL A 412 2.33 -15.43 -13.82
CA VAL A 412 1.14 -14.68 -14.22
C VAL A 412 1.26 -14.31 -15.68
N SER A 413 0.38 -14.85 -16.51
CA SER A 413 0.21 -14.41 -17.89
C SER A 413 -0.84 -13.30 -17.92
N GLN A 414 -0.40 -12.07 -18.18
CA GLN A 414 -1.26 -10.89 -18.16
C GLN A 414 -1.61 -10.44 -19.58
N ALA A 415 -2.88 -10.61 -19.99
CA ALA A 415 -3.37 -10.29 -21.33
C ALA A 415 -4.40 -9.15 -21.36
N ARG A 416 -4.35 -8.23 -20.39
CA ARG A 416 -5.34 -7.14 -20.27
C ARG A 416 -5.03 -5.97 -21.23
N PRO A 417 -5.94 -5.54 -22.12
CA PRO A 417 -5.64 -4.54 -23.16
C PRO A 417 -5.19 -3.18 -22.67
N TYR A 418 -5.72 -2.72 -21.54
CA TYR A 418 -5.45 -1.39 -21.02
C TYR A 418 -4.12 -1.32 -20.24
N ILE A 419 -3.56 -2.47 -19.85
CA ILE A 419 -2.30 -2.59 -19.11
C ILE A 419 -1.17 -3.15 -19.99
N ALA A 420 -1.45 -4.14 -20.83
CA ALA A 420 -0.45 -4.87 -21.62
C ALA A 420 0.51 -4.01 -22.47
N PRO A 421 0.10 -2.86 -23.08
CA PRO A 421 1.05 -2.01 -23.81
C PRO A 421 2.01 -1.23 -22.91
N PHE A 422 1.66 -1.08 -21.64
CA PHE A 422 2.30 -0.14 -20.71
C PHE A 422 3.03 -0.85 -19.57
N LEU A 423 2.60 -2.07 -19.22
CA LEU A 423 3.35 -2.97 -18.36
C LEU A 423 4.50 -3.57 -19.18
N ARG A 424 5.72 -3.46 -18.65
CA ARG A 424 6.83 -4.27 -19.16
C ARG A 424 6.77 -5.61 -18.46
N SER A 425 6.97 -6.70 -19.20
CA SER A 425 7.26 -8.01 -18.61
C SER A 425 8.38 -7.87 -17.58
N ASP A 426 8.24 -8.55 -16.43
CA ASP A 426 9.26 -8.54 -15.38
C ASP A 426 10.62 -8.97 -15.92
N LEU A 427 10.59 -9.89 -16.89
CA LEU A 427 11.70 -10.36 -17.67
C LEU A 427 11.59 -9.85 -19.11
N HIS A 428 12.54 -9.00 -19.50
CA HIS A 428 12.60 -8.39 -20.83
C HIS A 428 14.04 -8.27 -21.31
N SER A 429 14.24 -8.55 -22.60
CA SER A 429 15.54 -8.41 -23.24
C SER A 429 16.02 -6.94 -23.26
N PRO A 430 17.31 -6.68 -23.02
CA PRO A 430 17.87 -5.33 -22.98
C PRO A 430 17.92 -4.71 -24.39
N LYS A 431 16.88 -3.96 -24.80
CA LYS A 431 16.82 -3.37 -26.15
C LYS A 431 17.90 -2.29 -26.40
N PRO A 432 18.74 -2.39 -27.45
CA PRO A 432 19.70 -1.36 -27.82
C PRO A 432 18.95 -0.28 -28.61
N GLY A 433 19.19 1.00 -28.30
CA GLY A 433 18.57 2.12 -29.02
C GLY A 433 17.36 2.78 -28.35
N TYR A 434 16.85 2.24 -27.24
CA TYR A 434 15.79 2.91 -26.46
C TYR A 434 16.30 3.95 -25.44
N LYS A 435 17.59 4.31 -25.50
CA LYS A 435 18.20 5.35 -24.64
C LYS A 435 18.29 6.74 -25.29
N GLY A 436 17.73 6.95 -26.49
CA GLY A 436 18.01 8.16 -27.27
C GLY A 436 16.85 9.06 -27.71
N ARG A 437 15.60 8.61 -27.81
CA ARG A 437 14.58 9.40 -28.54
C ARG A 437 13.12 9.39 -28.05
N SER A 438 12.78 8.76 -26.92
CA SER A 438 11.38 8.72 -26.41
C SER A 438 11.23 8.75 -24.88
N SER A 439 12.17 9.39 -24.17
CA SER A 439 12.16 9.42 -22.69
C SER A 439 10.96 10.18 -22.10
N LEU A 440 10.51 11.27 -22.71
CA LEU A 440 9.46 12.13 -22.15
C LEU A 440 8.05 11.56 -22.41
N THR A 441 7.76 11.09 -23.62
CA THR A 441 6.45 10.53 -23.98
C THR A 441 6.14 9.27 -23.19
N ASN A 442 7.11 8.37 -23.06
CA ASN A 442 6.92 7.14 -22.29
C ASN A 442 6.81 7.42 -20.78
N SER A 443 7.48 8.43 -20.27
CA SER A 443 7.35 8.85 -18.87
C SER A 443 5.97 9.46 -18.60
N LEU A 444 5.47 10.33 -19.50
CA LEU A 444 4.12 10.91 -19.41
C LEU A 444 3.02 9.85 -19.51
N ILE A 445 3.15 8.91 -20.45
CA ILE A 445 2.21 7.79 -20.61
C ILE A 445 2.23 6.90 -19.36
N LYS A 446 3.42 6.62 -18.81
CA LYS A 446 3.53 5.85 -17.57
C LYS A 446 2.86 6.55 -16.39
N VAL A 447 3.02 7.87 -16.27
CA VAL A 447 2.33 8.67 -15.23
C VAL A 447 0.82 8.61 -15.43
N MET A 448 0.32 8.77 -16.66
CA MET A 448 -1.11 8.64 -16.96
C MET A 448 -1.67 7.27 -16.57
N VAL A 449 -0.96 6.19 -16.88
CA VAL A 449 -1.40 4.82 -16.52
C VAL A 449 -1.39 4.62 -15.00
N MET A 450 -0.35 5.08 -14.31
CA MET A 450 -0.29 5.03 -12.85
C MET A 450 -1.42 5.86 -12.21
N GLU A 451 -1.76 7.02 -12.78
CA GLU A 451 -2.88 7.84 -12.31
C GLU A 451 -4.21 7.12 -12.54
N VAL A 452 -4.44 6.52 -13.71
CA VAL A 452 -5.65 5.72 -13.98
C VAL A 452 -5.77 4.55 -13.01
N GLN A 453 -4.67 3.82 -12.77
CA GLN A 453 -4.65 2.74 -11.78
C GLN A 453 -4.94 3.26 -10.37
N HIS A 454 -4.33 4.38 -9.99
CA HIS A 454 -4.57 5.00 -8.69
C HIS A 454 -6.03 5.42 -8.51
N ARG A 455 -6.64 6.03 -9.54
CA ARG A 455 -8.07 6.40 -9.53
C ARG A 455 -8.99 5.19 -9.48
N LEU A 456 -8.67 4.11 -10.18
CA LEU A 456 -9.43 2.86 -10.09
C LEU A 456 -9.36 2.25 -8.67
N HIS A 457 -8.19 2.26 -8.04
CA HIS A 457 -8.05 1.83 -6.64
C HIS A 457 -8.78 2.78 -5.67
N GLN A 458 -8.76 4.09 -5.91
CA GLN A 458 -9.54 5.04 -5.12
C GLN A 458 -11.05 4.76 -5.24
N LEU A 459 -11.55 4.55 -6.47
CA LEU A 459 -12.95 4.20 -6.71
C LEU A 459 -13.35 2.88 -6.04
N ASP A 460 -12.47 1.88 -6.01
CA ASP A 460 -12.70 0.62 -5.29
C ASP A 460 -12.71 0.82 -3.77
N SER A 461 -11.76 1.59 -3.23
CA SER A 461 -11.70 1.91 -1.80
C SER A 461 -12.91 2.73 -1.32
N LEU A 462 -13.50 3.52 -2.22
CA LEU A 462 -14.73 4.29 -1.99
C LEU A 462 -15.99 3.46 -2.23
N GLY A 463 -15.87 2.22 -2.70
CA GLY A 463 -17.01 1.32 -2.97
C GLY A 463 -17.83 1.70 -4.20
N TYR A 464 -17.33 2.60 -5.06
CA TYR A 464 -18.00 3.03 -6.29
C TYR A 464 -17.82 2.06 -7.46
N LEU A 465 -16.90 1.09 -7.34
CA LEU A 465 -16.66 0.09 -8.37
C LEU A 465 -17.54 -1.16 -8.12
N PRO A 466 -18.47 -1.51 -9.01
CA PRO A 466 -19.25 -2.74 -8.87
C PRO A 466 -18.34 -3.98 -8.85
N ALA A 467 -18.62 -4.94 -7.96
CA ALA A 467 -17.80 -6.15 -7.78
C ALA A 467 -17.57 -6.95 -9.07
N GLN A 468 -18.50 -6.84 -10.02
CA GLN A 468 -18.47 -7.50 -11.32
C GLN A 468 -17.43 -6.88 -12.27
N ILE A 469 -17.35 -5.55 -12.30
CA ILE A 469 -16.41 -4.79 -13.13
C ILE A 469 -15.02 -4.76 -12.48
N ARG A 470 -14.97 -4.82 -11.14
CA ARG A 470 -13.74 -4.88 -10.35
C ARG A 470 -12.74 -5.91 -10.84
N ARG A 471 -13.19 -7.14 -11.11
CA ARG A 471 -12.33 -8.25 -11.56
C ARG A 471 -11.69 -7.99 -12.93
N PHE A 472 -12.33 -7.20 -13.79
CA PHE A 472 -11.80 -6.86 -15.11
C PHE A 472 -10.85 -5.66 -15.07
N LEU A 473 -11.07 -4.71 -14.15
CA LEU A 473 -10.35 -3.43 -14.08
C LEU A 473 -9.24 -3.36 -13.02
N LEU A 474 -9.31 -4.17 -11.97
CA LEU A 474 -8.30 -4.23 -10.90
C LEU A 474 -7.54 -5.54 -10.96
N ASP A 475 -6.23 -5.46 -10.73
CA ASP A 475 -5.37 -6.63 -10.61
C ASP A 475 -5.64 -7.33 -9.27
N GLU A 476 -5.63 -8.65 -9.30
CA GLU A 476 -5.82 -9.46 -8.09
C GLU A 476 -4.52 -9.47 -7.27
N ASN A 477 -4.62 -9.27 -5.95
CA ASN A 477 -3.45 -9.32 -5.07
C ASN A 477 -2.84 -10.73 -5.08
N ILE A 478 -1.55 -10.84 -5.40
CA ILE A 478 -0.84 -12.12 -5.47
C ILE A 478 -0.12 -12.35 -4.14
N PRO A 479 -0.41 -13.44 -3.40
CA PRO A 479 0.06 -13.66 -2.02
C PRO A 479 1.53 -14.08 -1.90
N GLY A 480 2.31 -14.07 -2.99
CA GLY A 480 3.68 -14.60 -3.02
C GLY A 480 4.51 -14.08 -4.18
N ALA A 481 5.71 -14.65 -4.37
CA ALA A 481 6.62 -14.24 -5.45
C ALA A 481 5.99 -14.51 -6.82
N SER A 482 5.77 -13.46 -7.58
CA SER A 482 5.14 -13.51 -8.90
C SER A 482 6.14 -13.20 -10.01
N LEU A 483 6.04 -13.94 -11.12
CA LEU A 483 6.67 -13.59 -12.38
C LEU A 483 5.56 -13.19 -13.37
N THR A 484 5.48 -11.91 -13.71
CA THR A 484 4.51 -11.41 -14.68
C THR A 484 5.09 -11.44 -16.09
N LEU A 485 4.43 -12.21 -16.94
CA LEU A 485 4.65 -12.24 -18.36
C LEU A 485 3.63 -11.30 -19.00
N VAL A 486 4.06 -10.44 -19.92
CA VAL A 486 3.19 -9.54 -20.69
C VAL A 486 3.49 -9.64 -22.18
N PRO A 487 2.48 -9.81 -23.07
CA PRO A 487 2.71 -9.82 -24.50
C PRO A 487 3.02 -8.40 -25.00
N GLU A 488 4.04 -8.27 -25.85
CA GLU A 488 4.22 -7.02 -26.59
C GLU A 488 3.00 -6.83 -27.51
N VAL A 489 2.36 -5.66 -27.52
CA VAL A 489 1.20 -5.37 -28.39
C VAL A 489 1.45 -4.09 -29.19
N LYS A 490 1.12 -4.09 -30.48
CA LYS A 490 1.22 -2.91 -31.36
C LYS A 490 -0.12 -2.17 -31.36
N PHE A 491 -0.11 -0.88 -31.69
CA PHE A 491 -1.35 -0.09 -31.83
C PHE A 491 -2.33 -0.68 -32.86
N THR A 492 -1.83 -1.32 -33.92
CA THR A 492 -2.66 -2.01 -34.92
C THR A 492 -3.40 -3.22 -34.35
N ASP A 493 -2.85 -3.85 -33.31
CA ASP A 493 -3.44 -5.06 -32.72
C ASP A 493 -4.67 -4.75 -31.87
N PHE A 494 -4.82 -3.51 -31.40
CA PHE A 494 -6.03 -3.05 -30.73
C PHE A 494 -7.25 -3.05 -31.64
N PHE A 495 -7.06 -2.80 -32.93
CA PHE A 495 -8.15 -2.85 -33.90
C PHE A 495 -8.54 -4.30 -34.22
N ARG A 496 -7.57 -5.23 -34.22
CA ARG A 496 -7.81 -6.68 -34.36
C ARG A 496 -8.54 -7.30 -33.15
N LEU A 497 -8.53 -6.63 -32.00
CA LEU A 497 -9.25 -7.07 -30.79
C LEU A 497 -10.76 -7.24 -31.04
N LEU A 498 -11.30 -6.46 -31.97
CA LEU A 498 -12.75 -6.36 -32.21
C LEU A 498 -13.19 -7.16 -33.44
N GLU A 499 -12.31 -7.98 -34.03
CA GLU A 499 -12.64 -8.90 -35.11
C GLU A 499 -12.98 -10.29 -34.56
N ASN A 500 -13.78 -11.07 -35.29
CA ASN A 500 -14.05 -12.46 -34.89
C ASN A 500 -12.76 -13.29 -35.05
N PRO A 501 -12.48 -14.24 -34.14
CA PRO A 501 -11.27 -15.05 -34.22
C PRO A 501 -11.30 -15.94 -35.48
N THR A 502 -10.27 -15.81 -36.32
CA THR A 502 -10.01 -16.66 -37.49
C THR A 502 -8.80 -17.54 -37.19
N ARG A 503 -8.61 -18.64 -37.94
CA ARG A 503 -7.46 -19.55 -37.72
C ARG A 503 -6.11 -18.81 -37.82
N GLN A 504 -5.98 -17.89 -38.78
CA GLN A 504 -4.77 -17.07 -38.95
C GLN A 504 -4.56 -16.10 -37.78
N SER A 505 -5.63 -15.52 -37.23
CA SER A 505 -5.51 -14.63 -36.07
C SER A 505 -5.17 -15.41 -34.80
N VAL A 506 -5.68 -16.63 -34.64
CA VAL A 506 -5.29 -17.54 -33.55
C VAL A 506 -3.80 -17.88 -33.61
N GLU A 507 -3.28 -18.29 -34.77
CA GLU A 507 -1.85 -18.59 -34.94
C GLU A 507 -0.96 -17.38 -34.65
N TYR A 508 -1.38 -16.19 -35.09
CA TYR A 508 -0.70 -14.93 -34.77
C TYR A 508 -0.61 -14.69 -33.25
N TRP A 509 -1.72 -14.88 -32.51
CA TRP A 509 -1.76 -14.69 -31.06
C TRP A 509 -0.97 -15.76 -30.29
N ILE A 510 -1.01 -17.01 -30.75
CA ILE A 510 -0.20 -18.11 -30.19
C ILE A 510 1.29 -17.79 -30.34
N SER A 511 1.74 -17.40 -31.54
CA SER A 511 3.15 -17.05 -31.78
C SER A 511 3.62 -15.90 -30.88
N ARG A 512 2.78 -14.87 -30.63
CA ARG A 512 3.14 -13.80 -29.70
C ARG A 512 3.17 -14.25 -28.24
N GLY A 513 2.26 -15.12 -27.85
CA GLY A 513 2.27 -15.74 -26.53
C GLY A 513 3.52 -16.57 -26.28
N GLU A 514 4.04 -17.27 -27.29
CA GLU A 514 5.30 -18.02 -27.19
C GLU A 514 6.50 -17.08 -27.00
N LYS A 515 6.61 -16.06 -27.86
CA LYS A 515 7.70 -15.05 -27.81
C LYS A 515 7.81 -14.32 -26.49
N MET A 516 6.67 -14.14 -25.82
CA MET A 516 6.56 -13.54 -24.51
C MET A 516 7.20 -14.39 -23.39
N VAL A 517 7.25 -15.71 -23.55
CA VAL A 517 7.89 -16.61 -22.58
C VAL A 517 9.40 -16.67 -22.79
N TRP A 518 9.90 -16.53 -24.02
CA TRP A 518 11.30 -16.80 -24.36
C TRP A 518 12.34 -16.10 -23.47
N PRO A 519 12.26 -14.78 -23.20
CA PRO A 519 13.21 -14.12 -22.28
C PRO A 519 13.07 -14.58 -20.83
N ALA A 520 11.90 -15.12 -20.46
CA ALA A 520 11.64 -15.65 -19.14
C ALA A 520 12.02 -17.12 -19.00
N VAL A 521 12.29 -17.82 -20.10
CA VAL A 521 12.60 -19.25 -20.09
C VAL A 521 13.81 -19.51 -19.22
N ASP A 522 14.86 -18.68 -19.24
CA ASP A 522 16.06 -18.96 -18.43
C ASP A 522 15.80 -18.80 -16.94
N ALA A 523 15.07 -17.75 -16.53
CA ALA A 523 14.62 -17.60 -15.15
C ALA A 523 13.68 -18.74 -14.69
N LEU A 524 12.93 -19.34 -15.62
CA LEU A 524 12.07 -20.50 -15.37
C LEU A 524 12.83 -21.84 -15.42
N LYS A 525 13.85 -21.95 -16.29
CA LYS A 525 14.75 -23.11 -16.54
C LYS A 525 15.79 -23.27 -15.45
N LEU A 526 16.02 -22.26 -14.62
CA LEU A 526 16.76 -22.33 -13.36
C LEU A 526 16.15 -23.31 -12.31
N LYS A 527 15.52 -24.38 -12.80
CA LYS A 527 15.11 -25.57 -12.09
C LYS A 527 15.55 -26.87 -12.77
N TRP A 528 16.04 -26.89 -14.02
CA TRP A 528 16.59 -28.09 -14.69
C TRP A 528 17.58 -27.70 -15.81
N HIS A 529 18.86 -27.56 -15.47
CA HIS A 529 19.92 -27.35 -16.46
C HIS A 529 21.00 -28.43 -16.35
N HIS A 530 20.71 -29.64 -16.81
CA HIS A 530 21.73 -30.69 -17.00
C HIS A 530 21.98 -31.07 -18.47
N PHE A 531 21.21 -30.55 -19.42
CA PHE A 531 21.45 -30.84 -20.84
C PHE A 531 21.25 -29.60 -21.71
N GLN A 532 22.28 -28.75 -21.84
CA GLN A 532 22.69 -28.16 -23.12
C GLN A 532 23.94 -27.27 -22.96
N HIS A 533 25.08 -27.74 -23.46
CA HIS A 533 26.31 -27.01 -23.83
C HIS A 533 27.34 -26.54 -22.77
N SER A 534 28.42 -27.33 -22.70
CA SER A 534 29.79 -26.90 -22.38
C SER A 534 30.39 -26.01 -23.49
N LEU A 535 31.13 -24.94 -23.15
CA LEU A 535 32.35 -24.44 -23.85
C LEU A 535 32.96 -23.15 -23.20
N HIS A 536 33.87 -23.33 -22.21
CA HIS A 536 35.10 -22.55 -21.85
C HIS A 536 35.17 -21.00 -21.61
N ALA A 537 35.32 -20.60 -20.33
CA ALA A 537 36.36 -19.83 -19.55
C ALA A 537 37.09 -18.49 -19.94
N ARG A 538 36.98 -17.48 -19.02
CA ARG A 538 37.99 -16.60 -18.28
C ARG A 538 38.85 -15.57 -19.08
N SER A 539 39.44 -14.46 -18.56
CA SER A 539 39.57 -13.71 -17.28
C SER A 539 40.04 -12.25 -17.54
N LEU A 540 39.78 -11.33 -16.59
CA LEU A 540 39.89 -9.86 -16.70
C LEU A 540 40.63 -9.25 -15.47
N TYR A 541 41.88 -8.83 -15.63
CA TYR A 541 42.65 -8.16 -14.57
C TYR A 541 43.54 -7.07 -15.18
N ASP A 542 43.08 -5.80 -15.13
CA ASP A 542 43.93 -4.59 -15.00
C ASP A 542 43.20 -3.25 -15.20
N LEU A 543 41.88 -3.23 -15.42
CA LEU A 543 41.16 -1.96 -15.61
C LEU A 543 40.56 -1.33 -14.33
N LYS A 544 40.88 -1.89 -13.15
CA LYS A 544 40.15 -1.60 -11.90
C LYS A 544 40.46 -0.23 -11.28
N THR A 545 41.63 0.35 -11.57
CA THR A 545 42.11 1.52 -10.81
C THR A 545 41.58 2.86 -11.30
N PHE A 546 41.08 2.96 -12.54
CA PHE A 546 40.46 4.19 -13.07
C PHE A 546 38.94 4.21 -12.95
N ASP A 547 38.30 3.04 -13.02
CA ASP A 547 36.84 2.91 -12.89
C ASP A 547 36.38 3.00 -11.43
N GLU A 548 37.28 2.89 -10.44
CA GLU A 548 36.93 3.07 -9.03
C GLU A 548 36.77 4.55 -8.62
N ALA A 549 37.34 5.50 -9.37
CA ALA A 549 37.23 6.93 -9.09
C ALA A 549 35.89 7.57 -9.54
N SER A 550 35.15 6.92 -10.44
CA SER A 550 33.87 7.40 -10.99
C SER A 550 32.64 6.91 -10.21
N LYS A 551 32.84 5.99 -9.24
CA LYS A 551 31.77 5.20 -8.62
C LYS A 551 31.19 5.77 -7.33
N GLY A 552 31.74 6.86 -6.79
CA GLY A 552 31.13 7.52 -5.64
C GLY A 552 31.95 8.64 -4.99
N PRO A 553 31.31 9.44 -4.13
CA PRO A 553 31.89 10.63 -3.51
C PRO A 553 33.05 10.32 -2.54
N LEU A 554 33.02 9.19 -1.83
CA LEU A 554 34.10 8.75 -0.93
C LEU A 554 35.39 8.37 -1.68
N GLU A 555 35.27 7.76 -2.86
CA GLU A 555 36.42 7.38 -3.70
C GLU A 555 36.97 8.59 -4.49
N ALA A 556 36.11 9.55 -4.86
CA ALA A 556 36.52 10.85 -5.41
C ALA A 556 37.28 11.71 -4.38
N ILE A 557 36.88 11.70 -3.11
CA ILE A 557 37.60 12.37 -2.02
C ILE A 557 38.97 11.72 -1.79
N LYS A 558 39.08 10.39 -1.81
CA LYS A 558 40.38 9.68 -1.76
C LYS A 558 41.30 10.06 -2.91
N LEU A 559 40.78 10.27 -4.13
CA LEU A 559 41.54 10.73 -5.28
C LEU A 559 42.14 12.14 -5.08
N ILE A 560 41.34 13.06 -4.51
CA ILE A 560 41.74 14.47 -4.22
C ILE A 560 42.91 14.52 -3.22
N PHE A 561 42.92 13.65 -2.21
CA PHE A 561 43.99 13.61 -1.20
C PHE A 561 45.24 12.81 -1.62
N ARG A 562 45.13 11.88 -2.58
CA ARG A 562 46.22 10.95 -2.95
C ARG A 562 47.10 11.43 -4.11
N LEU A 563 46.66 12.38 -4.93
CA LEU A 563 47.38 12.86 -6.12
C LEU A 563 47.70 14.36 -6.01
N ARG A 564 48.76 14.68 -5.26
CA ARG A 564 49.14 16.06 -4.89
C ARG A 564 49.74 16.92 -6.03
N ARG A 565 49.78 16.43 -7.28
CA ARG A 565 50.28 17.17 -8.46
C ARG A 565 49.66 16.70 -9.80
N VAL A 566 48.37 16.97 -10.07
CA VAL A 566 47.82 16.91 -11.46
C VAL A 566 46.69 17.95 -11.66
N SER A 567 46.53 18.40 -12.91
CA SER A 567 45.57 19.34 -13.54
C SER A 567 44.37 19.83 -12.69
N PHE A 568 44.25 21.15 -12.60
CA PHE A 568 43.16 21.90 -11.96
C PHE A 568 41.75 21.39 -12.32
N VAL A 569 41.56 20.89 -13.56
CA VAL A 569 40.26 20.41 -14.04
C VAL A 569 39.82 19.10 -13.37
N ALA A 570 40.75 18.19 -13.04
CA ALA A 570 40.43 16.96 -12.33
C ALA A 570 40.10 17.23 -10.84
N TRP A 571 40.80 18.18 -10.23
CA TRP A 571 40.52 18.64 -8.86
C TRP A 571 39.17 19.35 -8.76
N PHE A 572 38.86 20.24 -9.72
CA PHE A 572 37.57 20.94 -9.79
C PHE A 572 36.41 19.97 -10.03
N GLY A 573 36.59 18.98 -10.90
CA GLY A 573 35.62 17.91 -11.14
C GLY A 573 35.32 17.06 -9.91
N GLY A 574 36.35 16.65 -9.16
CA GLY A 574 36.16 15.93 -7.90
C GLY A 574 35.41 16.74 -6.83
N THR A 575 35.66 18.05 -6.76
CA THR A 575 35.01 18.96 -5.80
C THR A 575 33.51 19.15 -6.11
N VAL A 576 33.14 19.26 -7.39
CA VAL A 576 31.73 19.36 -7.80
C VAL A 576 30.95 18.08 -7.43
N VAL A 577 31.55 16.91 -7.65
CA VAL A 577 30.93 15.61 -7.30
C VAL A 577 30.77 15.43 -5.79
N ALA A 578 31.75 15.88 -5.00
CA ALA A 578 31.64 15.85 -3.54
C ALA A 578 30.55 16.80 -3.01
N ALA A 579 30.45 18.01 -3.56
CA ALA A 579 29.44 18.99 -3.16
C ALA A 579 28.01 18.59 -3.59
N ALA A 580 27.85 17.81 -4.66
CA ALA A 580 26.54 17.33 -5.13
C ALA A 580 25.80 16.43 -4.13
N VAL A 581 26.51 15.78 -3.20
CA VAL A 581 25.90 14.94 -2.15
C VAL A 581 25.02 15.75 -1.20
N PHE A 582 25.35 17.02 -0.97
CA PHE A 582 24.60 17.89 -0.06
C PHE A 582 23.32 18.46 -0.66
N MET A 583 23.02 18.16 -1.94
CA MET A 583 21.82 18.65 -2.62
C MET A 583 20.53 18.18 -1.92
N GLU A 584 20.51 16.96 -1.39
CA GLU A 584 19.35 16.39 -0.71
C GLU A 584 19.09 17.06 0.65
N VAL A 585 20.14 17.32 1.43
CA VAL A 585 20.05 17.98 2.74
C VAL A 585 19.57 19.43 2.60
N PHE A 586 20.05 20.15 1.58
CA PHE A 586 19.62 21.53 1.31
C PHE A 586 18.18 21.57 0.77
N GLY A 587 17.79 20.59 -0.05
CA GLY A 587 16.41 20.46 -0.54
C GLY A 587 15.39 20.30 0.59
N GLN A 588 15.71 19.52 1.62
CA GLN A 588 14.85 19.31 2.78
C GLN A 588 14.64 20.60 3.61
N GLN A 589 15.58 21.55 3.60
CA GLN A 589 15.51 22.79 4.38
C GLN A 589 14.74 23.93 3.68
N VAL A 590 14.27 23.71 2.44
CA VAL A 590 13.53 24.73 1.67
C VAL A 590 12.14 25.00 2.25
N LEU A 591 11.48 23.98 2.84
CA LEU A 591 10.12 24.10 3.39
C LEU A 591 10.15 24.04 4.91
N GLY A 592 9.65 25.08 5.57
CA GLY A 592 9.42 25.10 7.02
C GLY A 592 7.93 25.04 7.35
N PHE A 593 7.55 24.14 8.26
CA PHE A 593 6.18 24.01 8.75
C PHE A 593 6.06 24.68 10.12
N VAL A 594 5.14 25.64 10.25
CA VAL A 594 4.88 26.34 11.52
C VAL A 594 3.41 26.20 11.87
N ASN A 595 3.13 25.63 13.04
CA ASN A 595 1.78 25.52 13.56
C ASN A 595 1.39 26.82 14.25
N LYS A 596 0.25 27.39 13.86
CA LYS A 596 -0.33 28.56 14.50
C LYS A 596 -1.76 28.25 14.93
N SER A 597 -2.13 28.67 16.14
CA SER A 597 -3.51 28.62 16.62
C SER A 597 -4.31 29.75 15.98
N VAL A 598 -5.38 29.41 15.30
CA VAL A 598 -6.30 30.35 14.64
C VAL A 598 -7.69 30.18 15.26
N VAL A 599 -8.41 31.29 15.39
CA VAL A 599 -9.80 31.30 15.89
C VAL A 599 -10.71 30.71 14.81
N VAL A 600 -11.60 29.79 15.19
CA VAL A 600 -12.60 29.22 14.27
C VAL A 600 -13.88 30.04 14.32
N GLU A 601 -14.16 30.81 13.27
CA GLU A 601 -15.40 31.59 13.16
C GLU A 601 -16.63 30.69 13.07
N GLY A 602 -17.67 30.98 13.86
CA GLY A 602 -18.93 30.21 13.89
C GLY A 602 -18.93 28.95 14.76
N SER A 603 -17.85 28.70 15.51
CA SER A 603 -17.74 27.56 16.43
C SER A 603 -18.39 27.85 17.79
N MET A 604 -19.06 26.84 18.38
CA MET A 604 -19.69 26.97 19.70
C MET A 604 -18.69 26.58 20.80
N ALA A 605 -18.54 27.47 21.79
CA ALA A 605 -17.81 27.25 23.04
C ALA A 605 -18.61 27.89 24.18
N GLN A 606 -19.24 27.09 25.03
CA GLN A 606 -20.20 27.57 26.03
C GLN A 606 -20.10 26.78 27.35
N PHE A 607 -20.30 27.47 28.47
CA PHE A 607 -20.48 26.83 29.77
C PHE A 607 -21.50 27.60 30.63
N PRO A 608 -22.25 26.93 31.52
CA PRO A 608 -23.35 27.53 32.25
C PRO A 608 -22.90 28.47 33.39
N VAL A 609 -23.51 29.64 33.50
CA VAL A 609 -23.38 30.65 34.57
C VAL A 609 -24.74 31.24 34.89
N THR A 610 -25.04 31.59 36.14
CA THR A 610 -26.36 32.16 36.49
C THR A 610 -26.23 33.49 37.24
N GLN A 611 -27.06 34.47 36.89
CA GLN A 611 -27.16 35.76 37.60
C GLN A 611 -28.56 36.03 38.16
N HIS A 612 -29.57 35.37 37.59
CA HIS A 612 -30.98 35.60 37.90
C HIS A 612 -31.67 34.26 38.11
N LEU A 613 -32.16 34.02 39.32
CA LEU A 613 -32.95 32.83 39.64
C LEU A 613 -34.43 33.13 39.34
N SER A 614 -34.85 32.89 38.09
CA SER A 614 -36.18 33.27 37.58
C SER A 614 -37.31 32.30 38.00
N PRO A 615 -38.55 32.79 38.25
CA PRO A 615 -39.71 31.96 38.60
C PRO A 615 -40.37 31.22 37.42
N GLN A 616 -39.89 31.40 36.18
CA GLN A 616 -40.62 31.00 34.96
C GLN A 616 -40.79 29.49 34.72
N ASN A 617 -40.04 28.63 35.43
CA ASN A 617 -40.22 27.17 35.38
C ASN A 617 -41.08 26.72 36.58
N SER A 618 -42.31 26.25 36.29
CA SER A 618 -43.37 25.97 37.26
C SER A 618 -42.96 25.08 38.45
N TRP A 619 -43.57 25.35 39.61
CA TRP A 619 -43.63 24.59 40.88
C TRP A 619 -44.03 23.10 40.78
N TYR A 620 -44.18 22.56 39.56
CA TYR A 620 -44.55 21.17 39.26
C TYR A 620 -43.40 20.35 38.66
N LEU A 621 -42.24 20.95 38.37
CA LEU A 621 -41.06 20.28 37.80
C LEU A 621 -39.98 19.91 38.86
N ASP A 622 -40.40 19.75 40.12
CA ASP A 622 -39.49 19.39 41.23
C ASP A 622 -39.06 17.91 41.24
N TYR A 623 -39.72 17.02 40.51
CA TYR A 623 -39.22 15.64 40.33
C TYR A 623 -37.91 15.61 39.53
N THR A 624 -37.76 16.46 38.51
CA THR A 624 -36.54 16.56 37.70
C THR A 624 -35.40 17.23 38.44
N MET A 625 -35.71 18.18 39.34
CA MET A 625 -34.71 18.78 40.22
C MET A 625 -34.26 17.77 41.29
N MET A 626 -35.18 16.99 41.89
CA MET A 626 -34.82 15.93 42.84
C MET A 626 -34.02 14.80 42.15
N SER A 627 -34.38 14.38 40.94
CA SER A 627 -33.65 13.37 40.18
C SER A 627 -32.31 13.87 39.64
N GLY A 628 -32.25 15.15 39.21
CA GLY A 628 -31.01 15.81 38.78
C GLY A 628 -30.07 16.07 39.96
N LEU A 629 -30.61 16.49 41.11
CA LEU A 629 -29.90 16.56 42.38
C LEU A 629 -29.39 15.17 42.78
N GLN A 630 -30.17 14.11 42.59
CA GLN A 630 -29.76 12.74 42.89
C GLN A 630 -28.57 12.27 42.00
N GLU A 631 -28.62 12.54 40.70
CA GLU A 631 -27.56 12.17 39.75
C GLU A 631 -26.27 12.99 39.98
N LEU A 632 -26.42 14.29 40.23
CA LEU A 632 -25.32 15.20 40.54
C LEU A 632 -24.73 14.91 41.94
N LEU A 633 -25.55 14.49 42.92
CA LEU A 633 -25.11 14.13 44.28
C LEU A 633 -24.29 12.84 44.23
N LEU A 634 -24.76 11.83 43.50
CA LEU A 634 -23.95 10.63 43.21
C LEU A 634 -22.66 11.00 42.49
N ALA A 635 -22.70 11.88 41.48
CA ALA A 635 -21.51 12.29 40.75
C ALA A 635 -20.48 13.01 41.64
N ALA A 636 -20.94 13.90 42.53
CA ALA A 636 -20.07 14.60 43.49
C ALA A 636 -19.43 13.64 44.50
N ILE A 637 -20.19 12.67 45.01
CA ILE A 637 -19.73 11.67 45.98
C ILE A 637 -18.69 10.72 45.36
N PHE A 638 -18.88 10.28 44.11
CA PHE A 638 -18.00 9.29 43.48
C PHE A 638 -16.83 9.88 42.68
N LYS A 639 -16.91 11.13 42.19
CA LYS A 639 -15.85 11.74 41.36
C LYS A 639 -15.02 12.82 42.05
N GLY A 640 -15.42 13.31 43.21
CA GLY A 640 -14.65 14.32 43.97
C GLY A 640 -14.53 15.71 43.32
N ASP A 641 -15.00 15.89 42.09
CA ASP A 641 -15.00 17.17 41.39
C ASP A 641 -16.30 17.31 40.59
N ALA A 642 -17.18 18.19 41.06
CA ALA A 642 -18.40 18.57 40.35
C ALA A 642 -18.06 19.60 39.26
N THR A 643 -17.33 19.20 38.21
CA THR A 643 -17.09 20.11 37.08
C THR A 643 -18.39 20.28 36.28
N PRO A 644 -18.84 21.52 36.01
CA PRO A 644 -20.06 21.75 35.23
C PRO A 644 -19.90 21.21 33.80
N ALA A 645 -21.00 20.75 33.22
CA ALA A 645 -21.03 20.38 31.80
C ALA A 645 -20.70 21.61 30.94
N PHE A 646 -19.84 21.45 29.94
CA PHE A 646 -19.44 22.50 29.00
C PHE A 646 -19.41 21.96 27.57
N GLU A 647 -19.61 22.84 26.60
CA GLU A 647 -19.54 22.52 25.17
C GLU A 647 -18.32 23.20 24.54
N CYS A 648 -17.47 22.43 23.87
CA CYS A 648 -16.31 22.94 23.13
C CYS A 648 -16.10 22.13 21.85
N SER A 649 -16.11 22.81 20.71
CA SER A 649 -16.07 22.18 19.37
C SER A 649 -14.66 21.84 18.84
N THR A 650 -13.59 22.49 19.33
CA THR A 650 -12.21 22.35 18.80
C THR A 650 -11.21 21.73 19.79
N ALA A 651 -11.70 21.17 20.90
CA ALA A 651 -10.91 20.61 22.01
C ALA A 651 -10.02 21.60 22.80
N ASN A 652 -9.86 22.85 22.34
CA ASN A 652 -9.17 23.91 23.08
C ASN A 652 -9.98 25.19 23.00
N CYS A 653 -10.81 25.42 24.01
CA CYS A 653 -11.65 26.62 24.13
C CYS A 653 -11.24 27.46 25.34
N THR A 654 -11.31 28.78 25.18
CA THR A 654 -11.02 29.76 26.24
C THR A 654 -12.23 30.65 26.47
N TRP A 655 -12.55 30.92 27.73
CA TRP A 655 -13.62 31.81 28.11
C TRP A 655 -13.09 33.02 28.89
N PRO A 656 -13.66 34.22 28.67
CA PRO A 656 -13.31 35.40 29.46
C PRO A 656 -13.77 35.24 30.91
N SER A 657 -13.25 36.08 31.81
CA SER A 657 -13.69 36.09 33.20
C SER A 657 -15.20 36.26 33.31
N SER A 658 -15.83 35.45 34.15
CA SER A 658 -17.28 35.46 34.35
C SER A 658 -17.63 35.23 35.82
N ALA A 659 -18.82 35.69 36.21
CA ALA A 659 -19.35 35.52 37.55
C ALA A 659 -20.67 34.74 37.52
N THR A 660 -20.89 33.94 38.56
CA THR A 660 -22.12 33.19 38.77
C THR A 660 -22.58 33.32 40.21
N LEU A 661 -23.89 33.34 40.41
CA LEU A 661 -24.50 33.13 41.72
C LEU A 661 -24.19 31.70 42.18
N GLY A 662 -23.84 31.58 43.46
CA GLY A 662 -23.54 30.32 44.12
C GLY A 662 -23.81 30.41 45.61
N ILE A 663 -23.47 29.32 46.29
CA ILE A 663 -23.60 29.17 47.73
C ILE A 663 -22.20 29.03 48.31
N CYS A 664 -22.00 29.69 49.44
CA CYS A 664 -20.79 29.63 50.22
C CYS A 664 -21.10 28.95 51.55
N SER A 665 -20.12 28.20 52.04
CA SER A 665 -20.16 27.54 53.34
C SER A 665 -19.10 28.17 54.23
N GLN A 666 -19.51 28.51 55.44
CA GLN A 666 -18.60 28.92 56.50
C GLN A 666 -18.91 28.11 57.76
N CYS A 667 -17.93 27.32 58.21
CA CYS A 667 -18.06 26.50 59.40
C CYS A 667 -17.10 26.98 60.49
N VAL A 668 -17.59 27.04 61.72
CA VAL A 668 -16.83 27.44 62.91
C VAL A 668 -16.93 26.32 63.94
N ASP A 669 -15.80 25.93 64.50
CA ASP A 669 -15.73 25.01 65.62
C ASP A 669 -16.11 25.76 66.90
N VAL A 670 -17.21 25.34 67.53
CA VAL A 670 -17.76 25.96 68.74
C VAL A 670 -17.66 25.06 69.96
N THR A 671 -16.91 23.96 69.87
CA THR A 671 -16.78 22.95 70.92
C THR A 671 -16.42 23.56 72.29
N GLN A 672 -15.47 24.50 72.31
CA GLN A 672 -14.99 25.13 73.56
C GLN A 672 -15.99 26.12 74.18
N ASN A 673 -16.93 26.66 73.39
CA ASN A 673 -17.93 27.63 73.83
C ASN A 673 -19.27 26.99 74.18
N SER A 674 -19.39 25.67 74.01
CA SER A 674 -20.59 24.90 74.35
C SER A 674 -20.44 24.22 75.71
N THR A 675 -21.55 24.07 76.44
CA THR A 675 -21.57 23.31 77.70
C THR A 675 -22.37 22.03 77.51
N GLY A 676 -21.80 20.87 77.84
CA GLY A 676 -22.43 19.59 77.59
C GLY A 676 -21.57 18.38 77.95
N SER A 677 -22.17 17.20 77.93
CA SER A 677 -21.53 15.93 78.24
C SER A 677 -22.08 14.79 77.37
N CYS A 678 -21.24 13.79 77.11
CA CYS A 678 -21.67 12.51 76.56
C CYS A 678 -21.47 11.42 77.63
N GLU A 679 -22.51 10.65 77.92
CA GLU A 679 -22.47 9.50 78.83
C GLU A 679 -22.98 8.25 78.11
N GLY A 680 -22.32 7.11 78.26
CA GLY A 680 -22.76 5.85 77.64
C GLY A 680 -21.66 4.81 77.46
N ASP A 681 -21.99 3.76 76.71
CA ASP A 681 -21.09 2.64 76.40
C ASP A 681 -20.33 2.88 75.10
N SER A 682 -19.28 2.08 74.85
CA SER A 682 -18.47 2.16 73.62
C SER A 682 -19.23 1.95 72.31
N LYS A 683 -20.52 1.58 72.35
CA LYS A 683 -21.39 1.39 71.18
C LYS A 683 -22.43 2.51 71.00
N TYR A 684 -22.87 3.15 72.08
CA TYR A 684 -23.91 4.19 72.06
C TYR A 684 -23.64 5.19 73.20
N LEU A 685 -23.41 6.44 72.83
CA LEU A 685 -23.22 7.57 73.75
C LEU A 685 -24.47 8.45 73.69
N ASP A 686 -25.08 8.75 74.83
CA ASP A 686 -26.12 9.77 74.93
C ASP A 686 -25.44 11.12 75.21
N CYS A 687 -25.50 12.01 74.23
CA CYS A 687 -24.84 13.30 74.28
C CYS A 687 -25.87 14.40 74.44
N SER A 688 -25.59 15.39 75.29
CA SER A 688 -26.39 16.61 75.41
C SER A 688 -25.48 17.83 75.52
N TYR A 689 -25.53 18.72 74.52
CA TYR A 689 -24.74 19.94 74.45
C TYR A 689 -25.63 21.16 74.24
N GLU A 690 -25.40 22.22 74.99
CA GLU A 690 -26.01 23.52 74.77
C GLU A 690 -25.16 24.32 73.78
N VAL A 691 -25.74 24.57 72.60
CA VAL A 691 -25.08 25.25 71.50
C VAL A 691 -25.46 26.73 71.52
N PRO A 692 -24.47 27.66 71.53
CA PRO A 692 -24.74 29.09 71.51
C PRO A 692 -25.62 29.50 70.31
N GLY A 693 -26.83 29.99 70.58
CA GLY A 693 -27.78 30.41 69.55
C GLY A 693 -28.61 29.30 68.88
N PHE A 694 -28.35 28.02 69.17
CA PHE A 694 -29.07 26.87 68.59
C PHE A 694 -29.84 26.02 69.62
N GLY A 695 -29.72 26.34 70.92
CA GLY A 695 -30.38 25.59 71.99
C GLY A 695 -29.67 24.28 72.31
N THR A 696 -30.36 23.37 73.01
CA THR A 696 -29.80 22.07 73.39
C THR A 696 -29.86 21.08 72.22
N LEU A 697 -28.69 20.60 71.80
CA LEU A 697 -28.51 19.50 70.86
C LEU A 697 -28.23 18.22 71.66
N GLY A 698 -29.21 17.31 71.71
CA GLY A 698 -29.06 16.06 72.45
C GLY A 698 -29.67 14.84 71.75
N GLY A 699 -29.01 13.69 71.90
CA GLY A 699 -29.41 12.42 71.31
C GLY A 699 -28.32 11.35 71.39
N THR A 700 -28.65 10.14 70.93
CA THR A 700 -27.74 9.00 70.94
C THR A 700 -26.84 8.96 69.70
N VAL A 701 -25.53 8.82 69.91
CA VAL A 701 -24.49 8.81 68.86
C VAL A 701 -23.64 7.56 68.98
N GLN A 702 -23.25 6.98 67.84
CA GLN A 702 -22.24 5.92 67.82
C GLN A 702 -20.84 6.57 67.66
N PRO A 703 -19.92 6.41 68.62
CA PRO A 703 -18.56 6.94 68.47
C PRO A 703 -17.86 6.34 67.25
N GLY A 704 -17.28 7.17 66.38
CA GLY A 704 -16.71 6.75 65.08
C GLY A 704 -17.75 6.38 64.01
N GLY A 705 -19.04 6.51 64.31
CA GLY A 705 -20.13 6.21 63.39
C GLY A 705 -20.33 7.31 62.33
N PRO A 706 -20.94 6.97 61.18
CA PRO A 706 -21.16 7.90 60.07
C PRO A 706 -22.32 8.87 60.31
N MET A 707 -23.03 8.83 61.44
CA MET A 707 -24.25 9.63 61.66
C MET A 707 -24.02 10.66 62.78
N PRO A 708 -23.85 11.96 62.44
CA PRO A 708 -23.76 13.03 63.44
C PRO A 708 -25.15 13.43 63.94
N LEU A 709 -25.23 14.01 65.15
CA LEU A 709 -26.44 14.74 65.53
C LEU A 709 -26.45 16.09 64.82
N ILE A 710 -27.58 16.46 64.24
CA ILE A 710 -27.75 17.72 63.52
C ILE A 710 -28.92 18.48 64.12
N ASN A 711 -28.70 19.75 64.48
CA ASN A 711 -29.75 20.67 64.90
C ASN A 711 -29.77 21.91 64.00
N THR A 712 -30.97 22.37 63.64
CA THR A 712 -31.19 23.44 62.66
C THR A 712 -32.01 24.55 63.30
N THR A 713 -31.54 25.80 63.24
CA THR A 713 -32.26 26.96 63.81
C THR A 713 -33.18 27.65 62.83
N THR A 714 -33.08 27.35 61.54
CA THR A 714 -33.91 27.94 60.51
C THR A 714 -35.35 27.41 60.61
N MET A 715 -36.27 28.29 61.00
CA MET A 715 -37.71 28.04 61.06
C MET A 715 -38.29 27.97 59.63
N ASP A 716 -39.18 27.01 59.38
CA ASP A 716 -39.91 26.93 58.12
C ASP A 716 -40.88 28.11 57.99
N GLY A 717 -40.83 28.85 56.88
CA GLY A 717 -41.85 29.86 56.55
C GLY A 717 -41.61 31.30 56.99
N VAL A 718 -40.42 31.65 57.51
CA VAL A 718 -40.02 33.04 57.77
C VAL A 718 -39.00 33.49 56.72
N TYR A 719 -39.35 34.54 55.96
CA TYR A 719 -38.45 35.20 55.03
C TYR A 719 -37.61 36.21 55.78
N ASP A 720 -36.47 35.78 56.31
CA ASP A 720 -35.47 36.71 56.80
C ASP A 720 -34.63 37.22 55.63
N ALA A 721 -34.60 38.55 55.51
CA ALA A 721 -33.87 39.32 54.50
C ALA A 721 -32.34 39.28 54.75
N THR A 722 -31.80 38.10 55.01
CA THR A 722 -30.39 37.87 55.35
C THR A 722 -29.67 37.11 54.25
N PRO A 723 -28.40 37.44 53.95
CA PRO A 723 -27.61 36.70 52.96
C PRO A 723 -27.33 35.25 53.38
N SER A 724 -27.42 34.95 54.67
CA SER A 724 -27.46 33.60 55.23
C SER A 724 -28.85 33.00 55.06
N PHE A 725 -28.97 31.85 54.40
CA PHE A 725 -30.28 31.22 54.16
C PHE A 725 -30.44 29.88 54.89
N TYR A 726 -29.35 29.24 55.34
CA TYR A 726 -29.45 27.99 56.10
C TYR A 726 -28.34 27.81 57.14
N ASN A 727 -28.73 27.63 58.40
CA ASN A 727 -27.81 27.50 59.53
C ASN A 727 -28.05 26.17 60.25
N PHE A 728 -26.97 25.42 60.49
CA PHE A 728 -27.05 24.14 61.18
C PHE A 728 -25.84 23.92 62.08
N SER A 729 -26.05 23.14 63.13
CA SER A 729 -25.00 22.69 64.05
C SER A 729 -24.92 21.18 64.00
N THR A 730 -23.71 20.66 64.09
CA THR A 730 -23.42 19.23 64.00
C THR A 730 -22.55 18.80 65.17
N LEU A 731 -22.89 17.67 65.79
CA LEU A 731 -22.09 17.02 66.82
C LEU A 731 -21.56 15.69 66.29
N VAL A 732 -20.25 15.59 66.20
CA VAL A 732 -19.52 14.37 65.81
C VAL A 732 -18.71 13.89 67.01
N VAL A 733 -18.77 12.61 67.34
CA VAL A 733 -17.94 12.02 68.41
C VAL A 733 -16.91 11.09 67.79
N ALA A 734 -15.62 11.43 67.97
CA ALA A 734 -14.52 10.62 67.46
C ALA A 734 -14.34 9.34 68.30
N GLU A 735 -13.95 8.25 67.64
CA GLU A 735 -13.59 6.98 68.30
C GLU A 735 -12.20 7.13 68.96
N SER A 736 -12.17 7.68 70.18
CA SER A 736 -10.96 7.83 71.00
C SER A 736 -11.22 7.37 72.43
N THR A 737 -10.17 7.09 73.21
CA THR A 737 -10.29 6.59 74.60
C THR A 737 -11.05 7.52 75.55
N ASN A 738 -11.16 8.81 75.20
CA ASN A 738 -11.86 9.83 75.98
C ASN A 738 -13.10 10.41 75.26
N TRP A 739 -13.54 9.79 74.16
CA TRP A 739 -14.74 10.17 73.38
C TRP A 739 -14.85 11.69 73.15
N THR A 740 -13.92 12.25 72.38
CA THR A 740 -13.91 13.69 72.09
C THR A 740 -15.06 14.07 71.15
N ALA A 741 -16.03 14.81 71.66
CA ALA A 741 -17.08 15.40 70.87
C ALA A 741 -16.59 16.70 70.21
N LYS A 742 -16.84 16.84 68.91
CA LYS A 742 -16.57 18.04 68.11
C LYS A 742 -17.90 18.63 67.68
N LEU A 743 -18.14 19.87 68.09
CA LEU A 743 -19.34 20.63 67.77
C LEU A 743 -18.99 21.71 66.75
N THR A 744 -19.53 21.58 65.54
CA THR A 744 -19.29 22.53 64.45
C THR A 744 -20.61 23.18 64.04
N THR A 745 -20.65 24.51 64.03
CA THR A 745 -21.75 25.30 63.47
C THR A 745 -21.38 25.75 62.07
N CYS A 746 -22.24 25.49 61.10
CA CYS A 746 -22.06 25.85 59.70
C CYS A 746 -23.20 26.75 59.23
N GLU A 747 -22.82 27.75 58.44
CA GLU A 747 -23.70 28.70 57.78
C GLU A 747 -23.56 28.54 56.27
N LEU A 748 -24.70 28.40 55.58
CA LEU A 748 -24.82 28.48 54.13
C LEU A 748 -25.40 29.84 53.75
N SER A 749 -24.64 30.58 52.95
CA SER A 749 -24.99 31.93 52.51
C SER A 749 -24.86 32.08 51.00
N TRP A 750 -25.61 33.03 50.46
CA TRP A 750 -25.53 33.40 49.04
C TRP A 750 -24.25 34.17 48.76
N CYS A 751 -23.53 33.80 47.70
CA CYS A 751 -22.30 34.46 47.30
C CYS A 751 -22.09 34.44 45.78
N ALA A 752 -21.25 35.34 45.27
CA ALA A 752 -20.84 35.36 43.88
C ALA A 752 -19.52 34.60 43.69
N TRP A 753 -19.52 33.61 42.81
CA TRP A 753 -18.33 32.88 42.39
C TRP A 753 -17.79 33.51 41.11
N THR A 754 -16.49 33.77 41.07
CA THR A 754 -15.81 34.31 39.89
C THR A 754 -14.80 33.30 39.35
N PHE A 755 -14.75 33.20 38.02
CA PHE A 755 -13.83 32.35 37.29
C PHE A 755 -12.90 33.24 36.47
N ASP A 756 -11.60 33.15 36.73
CA ASP A 756 -10.58 33.91 35.99
C ASP A 756 -10.07 33.08 34.81
N ASN A 757 -10.42 33.49 33.58
CA ASN A 757 -9.95 32.89 32.32
C ASN A 757 -10.05 31.35 32.28
N ALA A 758 -11.27 30.82 32.28
CA ALA A 758 -11.48 29.38 32.17
C ALA A 758 -10.94 28.84 30.83
N THR A 759 -10.34 27.65 30.89
CA THR A 759 -9.78 26.98 29.70
C THR A 759 -10.19 25.52 29.67
N SER A 760 -10.36 24.98 28.46
CA SER A 760 -10.61 23.55 28.25
C SER A 760 -9.46 22.91 27.48
N LYS A 761 -9.10 21.68 27.88
CA LYS A 761 -8.22 20.80 27.12
C LYS A 761 -8.90 19.46 26.95
N GLY A 762 -9.39 19.18 25.76
CA GLY A 762 -10.22 18.01 25.48
C GLY A 762 -11.52 18.06 26.28
N THR A 763 -11.75 17.05 27.12
CA THR A 763 -12.94 16.93 27.98
C THR A 763 -12.75 17.52 29.38
N ALA A 764 -11.56 18.01 29.72
CA ALA A 764 -11.28 18.61 31.02
C ALA A 764 -11.47 20.14 30.98
N LEU A 765 -12.32 20.65 31.87
CA LEU A 765 -12.52 22.09 32.10
C LEU A 765 -11.69 22.53 33.30
N ASN A 766 -10.78 23.48 33.08
CA ASN A 766 -10.03 24.14 34.14
C ASN A 766 -10.65 25.52 34.37
N LEU A 767 -11.34 25.67 35.51
CA LEU A 767 -12.02 26.92 35.90
C LEU A 767 -11.06 28.00 36.48
N GLY A 768 -9.75 27.70 36.58
CA GLY A 768 -8.76 28.62 37.14
C GLY A 768 -8.89 28.79 38.66
N ALA A 769 -8.36 29.89 39.19
CA ALA A 769 -8.53 30.24 40.60
C ALA A 769 -9.95 30.76 40.84
N THR A 770 -10.77 30.02 41.57
CA THR A 770 -12.12 30.44 41.95
C THR A 770 -12.05 31.37 43.16
N LYS A 771 -12.73 32.52 43.07
CA LYS A 771 -12.88 33.45 44.21
C LYS A 771 -14.35 33.64 44.54
N GLN A 772 -14.65 33.63 45.83
CA GLN A 772 -15.99 33.78 46.40
C GLN A 772 -16.14 35.16 47.02
N TYR A 773 -17.23 35.86 46.67
CA TYR A 773 -17.53 37.20 47.17
C TYR A 773 -18.89 37.19 47.89
N PRO A 774 -18.98 37.69 49.13
CA PRO A 774 -20.25 37.75 49.84
C PRO A 774 -21.22 38.73 49.16
N LEU A 775 -22.50 38.41 49.26
CA LEU A 775 -23.59 39.22 48.74
C LEU A 775 -24.31 39.97 49.88
N GLN A 776 -24.73 41.20 49.62
CA GLN A 776 -25.58 42.00 50.50
C GLN A 776 -26.93 42.22 49.85
N LEU A 777 -28.01 42.06 50.62
CA LEU A 777 -29.34 42.39 50.14
C LEU A 777 -29.51 43.92 50.02
N THR A 778 -29.97 44.36 48.86
CA THR A 778 -30.10 45.78 48.50
C THR A 778 -31.56 46.20 48.38
N GLY A 779 -32.46 45.26 48.06
CA GLY A 779 -33.91 45.48 48.02
C GLY A 779 -34.68 44.24 47.54
N THR A 780 -36.01 44.34 47.51
CA THR A 780 -36.92 43.32 46.96
C THR A 780 -37.73 43.91 45.80
N TRP A 781 -38.03 43.08 44.81
CA TRP A 781 -38.80 43.44 43.61
C TRP A 781 -39.89 42.42 43.34
N ASP A 782 -41.15 42.86 43.29
CA ASP A 782 -42.29 41.97 43.04
C ASP A 782 -42.55 41.86 41.53
N ILE A 783 -42.64 40.63 41.02
CA ILE A 783 -43.02 40.36 39.63
C ILE A 783 -44.50 39.93 39.61
N THR A 784 -45.38 40.82 39.15
CA THR A 784 -46.81 40.55 38.96
C THR A 784 -47.12 40.27 37.50
N ASN A 785 -46.76 39.07 37.02
CA ASN A 785 -46.99 38.67 35.62
C ASN A 785 -48.31 37.88 35.46
N GLY A 786 -49.43 38.39 35.98
CA GLY A 786 -50.80 37.93 35.68
C GLY A 786 -51.19 36.47 35.97
N THR A 787 -50.25 35.56 36.21
CA THR A 787 -50.46 34.13 36.49
C THR A 787 -49.70 33.64 37.72
N PHE A 788 -48.68 34.36 38.18
CA PHE A 788 -47.90 34.06 39.39
C PHE A 788 -47.38 35.35 40.03
N ASP A 789 -47.55 35.48 41.36
CA ASP A 789 -46.93 36.51 42.18
C ASP A 789 -45.69 35.89 42.84
N ASP A 790 -44.49 36.39 42.50
CA ASP A 790 -43.24 36.02 43.16
C ASP A 790 -42.39 37.25 43.45
N THR A 791 -41.79 37.26 44.62
CA THR A 791 -40.95 38.32 45.16
C THR A 791 -39.48 37.96 44.92
N GLN A 792 -38.72 38.85 44.28
CA GLN A 792 -37.30 38.65 44.01
C GLN A 792 -36.43 39.50 44.94
N SER A 793 -35.48 38.86 45.61
CA SER A 793 -34.43 39.51 46.39
C SER A 793 -33.30 39.95 45.47
N VAL A 794 -32.95 41.24 45.50
CA VAL A 794 -31.83 41.82 44.72
C VAL A 794 -30.63 41.98 45.63
N CYS A 795 -29.53 41.30 45.29
CA CYS A 795 -28.30 41.29 46.06
C CYS A 795 -27.14 41.88 45.26
N THR A 796 -26.26 42.63 45.93
CA THR A 796 -25.03 43.18 45.33
C THR A 796 -23.78 42.66 46.03
N THR A 797 -22.68 42.47 45.29
CA THR A 797 -21.40 42.05 45.88
C THR A 797 -20.75 43.15 46.70
N ILE A 798 -20.02 42.73 47.75
CA ILE A 798 -19.23 43.62 48.62
C ILE A 798 -17.72 43.32 48.42
N GLY A 799 -16.87 44.34 48.59
CA GLY A 799 -15.40 44.20 48.59
C GLY A 799 -14.75 44.43 47.22
N ASP A 800 -13.55 43.87 47.02
CA ASP A 800 -12.73 44.02 45.80
C ASP A 800 -13.24 43.19 44.62
N TYR A 801 -14.50 43.43 44.22
CA TYR A 801 -15.14 42.74 43.10
C TYR A 801 -14.62 43.28 41.74
N PRO A 802 -14.41 42.45 40.71
CA PRO A 802 -13.86 42.90 39.43
C PRO A 802 -14.76 43.93 38.73
N ALA A 803 -14.21 45.11 38.39
CA ALA A 803 -14.95 46.24 37.83
C ALA A 803 -15.60 45.99 36.44
N GLY A 804 -15.27 44.87 35.78
CA GLY A 804 -15.82 44.49 34.47
C GLY A 804 -16.95 43.47 34.52
N LEU A 805 -17.39 43.02 35.69
CA LEU A 805 -18.45 42.02 35.86
C LEU A 805 -19.70 42.64 36.49
N ASN A 806 -20.87 42.10 36.16
CA ASN A 806 -22.13 42.50 36.80
C ASN A 806 -22.06 42.15 38.30
N ASN A 807 -22.31 43.12 39.15
CA ASN A 807 -22.28 42.97 40.61
C ASN A 807 -23.67 42.72 41.23
N THR A 808 -24.74 42.75 40.42
CA THR A 808 -26.13 42.55 40.84
C THR A 808 -26.61 41.15 40.52
N PHE A 809 -27.19 40.47 41.50
CA PHE A 809 -27.76 39.12 41.40
C PHE A 809 -29.20 39.14 41.90
N THR A 810 -30.09 38.35 41.28
CA THR A 810 -31.49 38.27 41.74
C THR A 810 -31.88 36.84 42.12
N ILE A 811 -32.58 36.70 43.24
CA ILE A 811 -32.95 35.43 43.85
C ILE A 811 -34.47 35.41 44.04
N SER A 812 -35.17 34.45 43.43
CA SER A 812 -36.60 34.20 43.68
C SER A 812 -36.82 33.67 45.09
N GLN A 813 -37.72 34.30 45.86
CA GLN A 813 -38.03 33.86 47.22
C GLN A 813 -38.72 32.49 47.24
N GLY A 814 -39.57 32.19 46.25
CA GLY A 814 -40.16 30.86 46.10
C GLY A 814 -39.13 29.75 45.89
N LYS A 815 -38.10 30.00 45.07
CA LYS A 815 -37.01 29.04 44.85
C LYS A 815 -36.06 28.92 46.04
N GLU A 816 -35.79 30.02 46.74
CA GLU A 816 -35.02 29.99 48.00
C GLU A 816 -35.72 29.13 49.06
N TYR A 817 -37.04 29.26 49.18
CA TYR A 817 -37.85 28.42 50.07
C TYR A 817 -37.70 26.93 49.75
N PHE A 818 -37.80 26.56 48.47
CA PHE A 818 -37.60 25.18 48.05
C PHE A 818 -36.18 24.68 48.37
N LEU A 819 -35.17 25.53 48.16
CA LEU A 819 -33.79 25.18 48.44
C LEU A 819 -33.54 24.95 49.94
N LYS A 820 -34.12 25.79 50.81
CA LYS A 820 -34.13 25.58 52.27
C LYS A 820 -34.77 24.23 52.63
N TYR A 821 -35.89 23.90 52.00
CA TYR A 821 -36.59 22.63 52.19
C TYR A 821 -35.76 21.42 51.73
N ALA A 822 -35.09 21.52 50.58
CA ALA A 822 -34.23 20.47 50.04
C ALA A 822 -33.00 20.21 50.93
N VAL A 823 -32.31 21.27 51.39
CA VAL A 823 -31.17 21.15 52.33
C VAL A 823 -31.62 20.50 53.63
N ARG A 824 -32.79 20.87 54.14
CA ARG A 824 -33.38 20.24 55.32
C ARG A 824 -33.65 18.74 55.09
N LEU A 825 -34.19 18.34 53.94
CA LEU A 825 -34.40 16.92 53.63
C LEU A 825 -33.08 16.14 53.60
N ILE A 826 -32.03 16.71 52.99
CA ILE A 826 -30.70 16.07 52.90
C ILE A 826 -30.09 15.91 54.31
N LEU A 827 -30.15 16.94 55.15
CA LEU A 827 -29.57 16.92 56.50
C LEU A 827 -30.43 16.10 57.48
N LYS A 828 -31.76 16.12 57.36
CA LYS A 828 -32.66 15.28 58.18
C LYS A 828 -32.65 13.80 57.77
N ALA A 829 -32.39 13.46 56.49
CA ALA A 829 -32.28 12.07 56.07
C ALA A 829 -31.12 11.31 56.75
N GLY A 830 -30.14 12.02 57.31
CA GLY A 830 -29.09 11.45 58.18
C GLY A 830 -29.54 11.16 59.61
N TYR A 831 -30.75 11.59 60.02
CA TYR A 831 -31.28 11.50 61.38
C TYR A 831 -32.65 10.81 61.40
N GLN A 832 -32.70 9.62 62.02
CA GLN A 832 -33.89 8.80 62.28
C GLN A 832 -34.67 8.34 61.03
N GLY A 833 -34.62 7.02 60.78
CA GLY A 833 -35.49 6.25 59.87
C GLY A 833 -36.61 7.03 59.18
N ALA A 834 -36.26 7.81 58.16
CA ALA A 834 -37.23 8.48 57.33
C ALA A 834 -37.84 7.40 56.43
N ASP A 835 -39.06 6.98 56.74
CA ASP A 835 -39.92 6.26 55.82
C ASP A 835 -40.30 7.19 54.66
N PHE A 836 -39.36 7.54 53.76
CA PHE A 836 -39.59 8.04 52.40
C PHE A 836 -38.25 8.20 51.63
N TYR A 837 -38.15 7.61 50.43
CA TYR A 837 -37.01 7.55 49.48
C TYR A 837 -35.72 6.80 49.92
N THR A 838 -35.75 5.47 49.82
CA THR A 838 -34.62 4.54 50.03
C THR A 838 -33.36 4.81 49.18
N GLN A 839 -33.46 5.55 48.07
CA GLN A 839 -32.30 5.86 47.21
C GLN A 839 -31.49 7.09 47.67
N LEU A 840 -32.12 8.08 48.31
CA LEU A 840 -31.40 9.25 48.85
C LEU A 840 -30.60 8.85 50.10
N THR A 841 -31.14 7.93 50.91
CA THR A 841 -30.49 7.36 52.10
C THR A 841 -29.17 6.64 51.78
N LEU A 842 -29.07 5.96 50.63
CA LEU A 842 -27.85 5.29 50.19
C LEU A 842 -26.76 6.31 49.77
N ALA A 843 -27.16 7.42 49.14
CA ALA A 843 -26.24 8.49 48.76
C ALA A 843 -25.77 9.31 49.97
N THR A 844 -26.63 9.55 50.97
CA THR A 844 -26.23 10.27 52.17
C THR A 844 -25.38 9.40 53.11
N SER A 845 -25.60 8.08 53.15
CA SER A 845 -24.81 7.16 54.01
C SER A 845 -23.32 7.04 53.68
N SER A 846 -22.88 7.54 52.51
CA SER A 846 -21.49 7.52 52.06
C SER A 846 -20.77 8.86 52.20
N LEU A 847 -21.45 9.90 52.68
CA LEU A 847 -20.79 11.15 53.06
C LEU A 847 -19.93 10.92 54.30
N ASP A 848 -18.67 11.36 54.26
CA ASP A 848 -17.83 11.36 55.44
C ASP A 848 -18.25 12.51 56.35
N TYR A 849 -19.19 12.22 57.25
CA TYR A 849 -19.69 13.18 58.23
C TYR A 849 -18.67 13.51 59.34
N THR A 850 -17.48 12.92 59.33
CA THR A 850 -16.45 13.20 60.34
C THR A 850 -15.84 14.60 60.17
N ASP A 851 -15.78 15.11 58.94
CA ASP A 851 -15.37 16.48 58.63
C ASP A 851 -16.54 17.32 58.12
N THR A 852 -17.24 17.92 59.08
CA THR A 852 -18.42 18.77 58.88
C THR A 852 -18.13 19.99 58.00
N ALA A 853 -16.89 20.50 58.03
CA ALA A 853 -16.50 21.65 57.22
C ALA A 853 -16.31 21.27 55.75
N ALA A 854 -15.64 20.15 55.48
CA ALA A 854 -15.52 19.60 54.13
C ALA A 854 -16.89 19.21 53.56
N MET A 855 -17.75 18.58 54.37
CA MET A 855 -19.12 18.24 53.99
C MET A 855 -19.92 19.48 53.58
N SER A 856 -19.90 20.54 54.39
CA SER A 856 -20.64 21.77 54.10
C SER A 856 -20.09 22.50 52.88
N SER A 857 -18.77 22.51 52.67
CA SER A 857 -18.13 23.09 51.48
C SER A 857 -18.50 22.34 50.20
N ASN A 858 -18.48 21.00 50.24
CA ASN A 858 -18.88 20.16 49.11
C ASN A 858 -20.38 20.33 48.80
N LEU A 859 -21.23 20.43 49.81
CA LEU A 859 -22.66 20.72 49.66
C LEU A 859 -22.88 22.08 48.99
N ALA A 860 -22.15 23.12 49.40
CA ALA A 860 -22.21 24.45 48.80
C ALA A 860 -21.76 24.48 47.34
N ALA A 861 -20.64 23.81 47.01
CA ALA A 861 -20.15 23.68 45.63
C ALA A 861 -21.13 22.90 44.74
N PHE A 862 -21.72 21.84 45.27
CA PHE A 862 -22.75 21.05 44.59
C PHE A 862 -23.99 21.89 44.26
N MET A 863 -24.56 22.58 45.24
CA MET A 863 -25.74 23.41 45.02
C MET A 863 -25.44 24.53 44.02
N THR A 864 -24.24 25.12 44.08
CA THR A 864 -23.78 26.11 43.11
C THR A 864 -23.78 25.58 41.68
N ASN A 865 -23.29 24.36 41.45
CA ASN A 865 -23.29 23.77 40.12
C ASN A 865 -24.70 23.38 39.65
N ALA A 866 -25.55 22.87 40.54
CA ALA A 866 -26.95 22.56 40.21
C ALA A 866 -27.72 23.81 39.76
N LEU A 867 -27.56 24.93 40.48
CA LEU A 867 -28.16 26.22 40.14
C LEU A 867 -27.73 26.70 38.74
N ARG A 868 -26.44 26.53 38.42
CA ARG A 868 -25.89 26.87 37.10
C ARG A 868 -26.46 26.00 35.99
N THR A 869 -26.68 24.71 36.22
CA THR A 869 -27.21 23.83 35.17
C THR A 869 -28.70 24.07 34.87
N GLN A 870 -29.48 24.42 35.89
CA GLN A 870 -30.95 24.52 35.78
C GLN A 870 -31.41 25.90 35.30
N ASP A 871 -30.83 26.97 35.84
CA ASP A 871 -31.19 28.37 35.53
C ASP A 871 -29.98 29.15 34.97
N GLY A 872 -29.06 28.44 34.32
CA GLY A 872 -27.85 29.01 33.73
C GLY A 872 -28.10 29.71 32.40
N MET A 873 -27.58 30.92 32.28
CA MET A 873 -27.17 31.52 31.02
C MET A 873 -25.87 30.88 30.52
N GLN A 874 -25.62 30.92 29.22
CA GLN A 874 -24.39 30.36 28.64
C GLN A 874 -23.31 31.46 28.54
N ALA A 875 -22.17 31.26 29.19
CA ALA A 875 -20.99 32.08 29.01
C ALA A 875 -20.32 31.70 27.68
N VAL A 876 -20.21 32.66 26.75
CA VAL A 876 -19.67 32.43 25.41
C VAL A 876 -18.15 32.56 25.42
N GLY A 877 -17.46 31.58 24.83
CA GLY A 877 -16.00 31.52 24.70
C GLY A 877 -15.55 31.49 23.25
N THR A 878 -14.24 31.35 23.06
CA THR A 878 -13.58 31.26 21.76
C THR A 878 -12.96 29.88 21.59
N ALA A 879 -13.19 29.24 20.43
CA ALA A 879 -12.62 27.95 20.08
C ALA A 879 -11.36 28.13 19.21
N TRP A 880 -10.28 27.45 19.57
CA TRP A 880 -8.99 27.53 18.90
C TRP A 880 -8.70 26.26 18.11
N GLN A 881 -8.23 26.39 16.88
CA GLN A 881 -7.78 25.28 16.04
C GLN A 881 -6.33 25.48 15.60
N SER A 882 -5.54 24.40 15.62
CA SER A 882 -4.15 24.42 15.15
C SER A 882 -4.11 24.18 13.64
N ILE A 883 -3.63 25.18 12.87
CA ILE A 883 -3.45 25.09 11.42
C ILE A 883 -1.96 25.17 11.09
N THR A 884 -1.51 24.36 10.10
CA THR A 884 -0.11 24.33 9.66
C THR A 884 0.11 25.31 8.50
N PHE A 885 1.02 26.27 8.67
CA PHE A 885 1.46 27.19 7.61
C PHE A 885 2.79 26.74 7.01
N ILE A 886 2.92 26.83 5.68
CA ILE A 886 4.14 26.50 4.95
C ILE A 886 4.92 27.80 4.65
N HIS A 887 6.15 27.89 5.13
CA HIS A 887 7.05 29.01 4.88
C HIS A 887 8.25 28.57 4.03
N VAL A 888 8.40 29.15 2.83
CA VAL A 888 9.50 28.82 1.90
C VAL A 888 10.74 29.64 2.21
N ARG A 889 11.88 28.97 2.45
CA ARG A 889 13.19 29.60 2.75
C ARG A 889 14.10 29.57 1.52
N TRP A 890 13.98 30.59 0.67
CA TRP A 890 14.67 30.68 -0.63
C TRP A 890 16.21 30.60 -0.58
N VAL A 891 16.83 30.98 0.54
CA VAL A 891 18.31 30.96 0.70
C VAL A 891 18.89 29.56 0.47
N TRP A 892 18.16 28.50 0.81
CA TRP A 892 18.62 27.11 0.65
C TRP A 892 18.66 26.62 -0.80
N LEU A 893 18.07 27.36 -1.75
CA LEU A 893 18.18 27.07 -3.20
C LEU A 893 19.49 27.57 -3.83
N SER A 894 20.32 28.30 -3.09
CA SER A 894 21.60 28.83 -3.57
C SER A 894 22.61 27.75 -3.98
N LEU A 895 22.76 26.68 -3.19
CA LEU A 895 23.72 25.60 -3.47
C LEU A 895 23.37 24.79 -4.73
N PRO A 896 22.11 24.33 -4.94
CA PRO A 896 21.72 23.70 -6.21
C PRO A 896 22.00 24.58 -7.44
N ALA A 897 21.70 25.88 -7.36
CA ALA A 897 21.96 26.82 -8.45
C ALA A 897 23.48 26.97 -8.73
N ALA A 898 24.30 27.07 -7.68
CA ALA A 898 25.75 27.15 -7.80
C ALA A 898 26.38 25.87 -8.40
N LEU A 899 25.86 24.69 -8.03
CA LEU A 899 26.34 23.39 -8.57
C LEU A 899 26.07 23.25 -10.07
N VAL A 900 24.89 23.66 -10.54
CA VAL A 900 24.56 23.63 -11.98
C VAL A 900 25.50 24.54 -12.77
N LEU A 901 25.76 25.74 -12.25
CA LEU A 901 26.72 26.67 -12.86
C LEU A 901 28.15 26.09 -12.87
N ALA A 902 28.61 25.51 -11.76
CA ALA A 902 29.94 24.90 -11.67
C ALA A 902 30.10 23.69 -12.61
N ALA A 903 29.08 22.85 -12.76
CA ALA A 903 29.09 21.74 -13.71
C ALA A 903 29.15 22.23 -15.17
N GLY A 904 28.44 23.32 -15.49
CA GLY A 904 28.53 23.99 -16.79
C GLY A 904 29.94 24.51 -17.09
N VAL A 905 30.59 25.13 -16.10
CA VAL A 905 31.97 25.63 -16.21
C VAL A 905 32.97 24.47 -16.37
N LEU A 906 32.79 23.35 -15.65
CA LEU A 906 33.62 22.14 -15.79
C LEU A 906 33.52 21.57 -17.21
N LEU A 907 32.30 21.45 -17.75
CA LEU A 907 32.06 20.93 -19.10
C LEU A 907 32.69 21.84 -20.16
N PHE A 908 32.55 23.16 -20.01
CA PHE A 908 33.16 24.09 -20.96
C PHE A 908 34.70 24.08 -20.88
N SER A 909 35.25 23.99 -19.66
CA SER A 909 36.71 23.93 -19.43
C SER A 909 37.32 22.65 -19.97
N THR A 910 36.66 21.50 -19.81
CA THR A 910 37.11 20.21 -20.39
C THR A 910 37.09 20.23 -21.91
N ILE A 911 36.07 20.86 -22.54
CA ILE A 911 36.01 21.03 -23.99
C ILE A 911 37.16 21.93 -24.49
N ILE A 912 37.41 23.06 -23.83
CA ILE A 912 38.51 23.98 -24.19
C ILE A 912 39.86 23.29 -24.02
N GLN A 913 40.09 22.60 -22.91
CA GLN A 913 41.36 21.92 -22.64
C GLN A 913 41.62 20.78 -23.63
N SER A 914 40.58 20.01 -23.98
CA SER A 914 40.68 18.95 -24.99
C SER A 914 41.00 19.51 -26.38
N ARG A 915 40.45 20.68 -26.72
CA ARG A 915 40.78 21.38 -27.98
C ARG A 915 42.19 21.99 -27.99
N ARG A 916 42.68 22.49 -26.85
CA ARG A 916 44.01 23.11 -26.77
C ARG A 916 45.17 22.12 -26.82
N HIS A 917 44.96 20.89 -26.38
CA HIS A 917 46.01 19.86 -26.34
C HIS A 917 45.99 18.92 -27.57
N ASP A 918 45.21 19.23 -28.61
CA ASP A 918 45.02 18.39 -29.80
C ASP A 918 44.85 16.89 -29.46
N THR A 919 44.14 16.63 -28.36
CA THR A 919 43.97 15.26 -27.88
C THR A 919 43.08 14.53 -28.86
N VAL A 920 43.63 13.51 -29.52
CA VAL A 920 42.87 12.69 -30.44
C VAL A 920 41.82 11.93 -29.64
N LEU A 921 40.58 11.97 -30.12
CA LEU A 921 39.46 11.24 -29.53
C LEU A 921 39.56 9.73 -29.84
N TRP A 922 40.60 9.07 -29.33
CA TRP A 922 40.65 7.62 -29.25
C TRP A 922 39.63 7.21 -28.18
N LYS A 923 38.40 6.93 -28.59
CA LYS A 923 37.43 6.24 -27.74
C LYS A 923 37.97 4.84 -27.40
N THR A 924 37.12 3.92 -26.97
CA THR A 924 37.42 2.50 -26.73
C THR A 924 37.81 1.71 -28.00
N SER A 925 38.73 2.23 -28.82
CA SER A 925 39.16 1.60 -30.08
C SER A 925 40.36 0.70 -29.85
N LEU A 926 40.15 -0.60 -30.07
CA LEU A 926 41.18 -1.64 -30.01
C LEU A 926 42.31 -1.43 -31.04
N LEU A 927 41.99 -0.72 -32.13
CA LEU A 927 42.87 -0.52 -33.27
C LEU A 927 43.98 0.51 -32.94
N ALA A 928 43.64 1.55 -32.17
CA ALA A 928 44.62 2.48 -31.62
C ALA A 928 45.58 1.78 -30.63
N PHE A 929 45.08 0.81 -29.87
CA PHE A 929 45.89 0.02 -28.94
C PHE A 929 46.85 -0.93 -29.67
N LEU A 930 46.39 -1.65 -30.70
CA LEU A 930 47.22 -2.58 -31.48
C LEU A 930 48.38 -1.87 -32.19
N PHE A 931 48.10 -0.77 -32.89
CA PHE A 931 49.13 0.02 -33.60
C PHE A 931 50.14 0.70 -32.66
N CYS A 932 49.78 0.94 -31.39
CA CYS A 932 50.71 1.48 -30.38
C CYS A 932 51.48 0.39 -29.60
N SER A 933 50.97 -0.85 -29.49
CA SER A 933 51.59 -1.89 -28.67
C SER A 933 52.64 -2.73 -29.41
N THR A 934 52.57 -2.85 -30.75
CA THR A 934 53.48 -3.68 -31.53
C THR A 934 54.59 -2.85 -32.19
N HIS A 935 55.71 -2.65 -31.49
CA HIS A 935 56.89 -1.92 -31.99
C HIS A 935 57.58 -2.53 -33.24
N THR A 936 57.11 -3.67 -33.74
CA THR A 936 57.80 -4.48 -34.78
C THR A 936 57.14 -4.45 -36.16
N TRP A 937 56.00 -3.78 -36.34
CA TRP A 937 55.26 -3.80 -37.60
C TRP A 937 55.81 -2.71 -38.54
N LYS A 938 56.69 -3.09 -39.46
CA LYS A 938 57.32 -2.17 -40.43
C LYS A 938 56.32 -1.81 -41.53
N ILE A 939 55.93 -0.54 -41.57
CA ILE A 939 55.23 0.07 -42.70
C ILE A 939 56.30 0.65 -43.65
N ASP A 940 56.20 0.37 -44.95
CA ASP A 940 57.12 0.89 -45.96
C ASP A 940 57.36 2.41 -45.80
N SER A 941 58.64 2.76 -45.72
CA SER A 941 59.16 4.02 -45.17
C SER A 941 59.05 5.23 -46.10
N THR A 942 57.92 5.46 -46.77
CA THR A 942 57.80 6.59 -47.72
C THR A 942 56.60 7.52 -47.55
N THR A 943 55.71 7.35 -46.54
CA THR A 943 54.66 8.38 -46.30
C THR A 943 54.41 8.68 -44.83
N HIS A 944 55.08 9.73 -44.33
CA HIS A 944 54.78 10.64 -43.22
C HIS A 944 54.04 10.10 -41.96
N GLU A 945 54.76 10.18 -40.83
CA GLU A 945 54.34 9.88 -39.45
C GLU A 945 53.04 10.57 -38.97
N ASP A 946 52.55 11.61 -39.67
CA ASP A 946 51.31 12.32 -39.30
C ASP A 946 50.03 11.51 -39.56
N LYS A 947 50.07 10.47 -40.40
CA LYS A 947 48.88 9.65 -40.70
C LYS A 947 48.50 8.66 -39.61
N ILE A 948 49.35 8.40 -38.60
CA ILE A 948 49.03 7.42 -37.56
C ILE A 948 48.13 8.02 -36.45
N ARG A 949 47.89 9.34 -36.45
CA ARG A 949 47.11 9.99 -35.38
C ARG A 949 45.59 9.91 -35.53
N SER A 950 45.03 9.61 -36.71
CA SER A 950 43.56 9.53 -36.87
C SER A 950 43.06 8.09 -36.94
N LEU A 951 41.95 7.81 -36.24
CA LEU A 951 41.35 6.47 -36.18
C LEU A 951 41.04 5.89 -37.56
N SER A 952 40.62 6.77 -38.48
CA SER A 952 40.30 6.41 -39.87
C SER A 952 41.52 6.02 -40.69
N ALA A 953 42.68 6.61 -40.41
CA ALA A 953 43.92 6.27 -41.09
C ALA A 953 44.52 4.95 -40.56
N MET A 954 44.45 4.70 -39.25
CA MET A 954 44.79 3.40 -38.65
C MET A 954 43.89 2.28 -39.21
N GLU A 955 42.59 2.53 -39.35
CA GLU A 955 41.66 1.58 -39.95
C GLU A 955 42.01 1.29 -41.43
N MET A 956 42.40 2.31 -42.19
CA MET A 956 42.79 2.16 -43.59
C MET A 956 44.12 1.40 -43.76
N ALA A 957 45.07 1.58 -42.84
CA ALA A 957 46.31 0.82 -42.79
C ALA A 957 46.04 -0.65 -42.42
N SER A 958 45.19 -0.90 -41.42
CA SER A 958 44.83 -2.26 -40.98
C SER A 958 44.18 -3.10 -42.09
N LYS A 959 43.42 -2.47 -42.99
CA LYS A 959 42.80 -3.15 -44.15
C LYS A 959 43.81 -3.71 -45.16
N ARG A 960 45.07 -3.27 -45.09
CA ARG A 960 46.17 -3.74 -45.95
C ARG A 960 47.18 -4.62 -45.21
N MET A 961 46.96 -4.86 -43.92
CA MET A 961 47.82 -5.69 -43.09
C MET A 961 47.14 -7.03 -42.90
N GLU A 962 47.78 -8.09 -43.34
CA GLU A 962 47.37 -9.45 -42.99
C GLU A 962 48.18 -9.86 -41.76
N ALA A 963 47.50 -10.43 -40.76
CA ALA A 963 48.15 -10.85 -39.53
C ALA A 963 47.73 -12.28 -39.22
N LYS A 964 48.71 -13.10 -38.85
CA LYS A 964 48.52 -14.50 -38.45
C LYS A 964 48.92 -14.65 -36.99
N LEU A 965 48.09 -15.36 -36.26
CA LEU A 965 48.40 -15.75 -34.90
C LEU A 965 49.24 -17.02 -34.96
N GLU A 966 50.52 -16.92 -34.62
CA GLU A 966 51.47 -18.03 -34.67
C GLU A 966 51.92 -18.39 -33.25
N ARG A 967 52.18 -19.67 -32.99
CA ARG A 967 52.77 -20.08 -31.71
C ARG A 967 54.27 -19.82 -31.77
N ASP A 968 54.76 -19.00 -30.85
CA ASP A 968 56.18 -18.85 -30.59
C ASP A 968 56.74 -20.17 -30.03
N GLU A 969 58.07 -20.35 -30.04
CA GLU A 969 58.79 -21.57 -29.64
C GLU A 969 58.45 -22.03 -28.21
N GLN A 970 57.90 -21.13 -27.39
CA GLN A 970 57.46 -21.37 -26.02
C GLN A 970 55.97 -21.75 -25.91
N GLY A 971 55.26 -21.95 -27.03
CA GLY A 971 53.86 -22.37 -27.08
C GLY A 971 52.82 -21.27 -26.83
N ARG A 972 53.24 -20.00 -26.76
CA ARG A 972 52.35 -18.82 -26.62
C ARG A 972 51.98 -18.27 -27.99
N TYR A 973 50.73 -17.82 -28.14
CA TYR A 973 50.25 -17.23 -29.38
C TYR A 973 50.70 -15.77 -29.52
N GLN A 974 51.44 -15.45 -30.58
CA GLN A 974 51.87 -14.10 -30.95
C GLN A 974 51.26 -13.70 -32.29
N LEU A 975 50.78 -12.46 -32.40
CA LEU A 975 50.20 -11.92 -33.63
C LEU A 975 51.33 -11.36 -34.51
N VAL A 976 51.62 -12.02 -35.62
CA VAL A 976 52.71 -11.68 -36.56
C VAL A 976 52.10 -11.16 -37.86
N GLN A 977 52.67 -10.08 -38.42
CA GLN A 977 52.24 -9.53 -39.71
C GLN A 977 52.78 -10.42 -40.85
N ILE A 978 51.90 -10.78 -41.80
CA ILE A 978 52.21 -11.60 -42.99
C ILE A 978 52.62 -10.71 -44.16
#